data_AF-A0A958D650-F1
#
_entry.id   AF-A0A958D650-F1
#
_cell.length_a   1.000
_cell.length_b   1.000
_cell.length_c   1.000
_cell.angle_alpha   90.00
_cell.angle_beta   90.00
_cell.angle_gamma   90.00
#
_symmetry.space_group_name_H-M   'P 1'
#
loop_
_entity.id
_entity.type
_entity.pdbx_description
1 polymer ?
#
loop_
_entity_poly.entity_id
_entity_poly.type
_entity_poly.pdbx_seq_one_letter_code
_entity_poly.pdbx_strand_id
1 'polypeptide(L)'
;MKIKSLIYLAAIAVVILASGGIATTTQADVQPLDVPPGAQPGFYIAGSQNLNPAQFNNAGDLQFFWWRVLNPDPGVFNWSSIDNYLAQHAVNGKKVGISIVTAEGRSGNGGLPSPGFVRGNPAVWYNGVTTDQIYGGGFENGLADWVTSGPVTTVNNPVFAGSLAAKMGGNTGSTALLRQYTFRIPAYLSNASISYWWRMETSEASGSAADTWRVELLENGNVISTIQTNNSAGVRDTWQQHTLDLTPYENRWVELRFTLNNNGSAPTSLFVDNVAVNVTPRMLKFWAPEYQQPYQTFVEALATRYKNDSRVEFIGIGTGIWGETRATDEVDDPASQAAGLNSDLWISTVNTITDMYISAFSQGGSLTKSVLLQMAPFQFVPRERKEFSIYAAERGVGLSLNGLFADTNVALACDRPGVDYNCAGSYDQIVLYNNQVPIGFETYGYMLPTQTEFLWGLLNGMDKKADYIRMSSFGELLVLPGGAPNTAYTDLMDWANQWIGKDLTDTPSVWVAMREHRNPLRYGDTGDVEYTSEYPQLGNYQFWLYQRDDAPNARTVPETNQATEGGQPVGLGLCPAGAAGPPGYPCFANAHNPALPDSAPEAWVIRRTDQASNNPLMAFSIDDGYIYGLNNQVEIDVTYWNSGTDRWTLKYLDSSGVEQVAIPSGGSDPWVQKTNTGAFATASFVLSDTQFSNGMAGGVDFVLDSRSDTGANDGNEWVHFVEVKKLGGPDPLPTPTGTATATPTNGPTRTPTPTWTPSQTPTATSTATQLATATATATNTPTSTPTATHTPTRTPTATATATHTASPTATPTHTATPTRTPTATPTATLSPYGALQGIVFHDVDADGVYTLGIDQALPNGRVELRNSAGTLIGLQVTTNNGRYLFDFLAPNATYRVTEYAPAGYAAAPNNDESYLVTAGYPVTVDFAHRPLRSIFLPLVSRE
;
A
#
# COMPACT_ATOMS: atom_id res chain seq x y z
N MET A 1 33.13 73.11 -28.39
CA MET A 1 33.19 73.33 -29.85
C MET A 1 31.94 72.69 -30.48
N LYS A 2 31.48 73.15 -31.65
CA LYS A 2 30.29 72.73 -32.45
C LYS A 2 29.84 71.24 -32.37
N ILE A 3 28.56 70.82 -32.54
CA ILE A 3 27.22 71.46 -32.46
C ILE A 3 26.10 70.37 -32.64
N LYS A 4 24.96 70.44 -31.91
CA LYS A 4 23.58 69.85 -32.17
C LYS A 4 23.43 68.32 -32.44
N SER A 5 22.34 67.61 -32.11
CA SER A 5 21.06 67.84 -31.37
C SER A 5 20.75 66.55 -30.56
N LEU A 6 20.20 66.56 -29.33
CA LEU A 6 18.76 66.66 -28.97
C LEU A 6 17.86 65.69 -29.77
N ILE A 7 16.94 64.93 -29.15
CA ILE A 7 16.06 65.27 -28.01
C ILE A 7 16.17 64.33 -26.78
N TYR A 8 15.75 64.88 -25.63
CA TYR A 8 15.61 64.35 -24.27
C TYR A 8 14.76 63.05 -24.13
N LEU A 9 14.75 62.33 -22.99
CA LEU A 9 15.32 62.61 -21.65
C LEU A 9 16.39 61.59 -21.24
N ALA A 10 17.31 62.02 -20.36
CA ALA A 10 18.30 61.14 -19.73
C ALA A 10 17.87 60.72 -18.32
N ALA A 11 17.97 59.42 -18.03
CA ALA A 11 18.07 58.92 -16.66
C ALA A 11 19.51 59.09 -16.15
N ILE A 12 19.68 59.34 -14.86
CA ILE A 12 20.98 59.21 -14.16
C ILE A 12 20.76 58.25 -13.00
N ALA A 13 21.63 57.23 -12.93
CA ALA A 13 21.48 56.12 -12.00
C ALA A 13 21.92 56.46 -10.58
N VAL A 14 21.26 55.83 -9.61
CA VAL A 14 21.80 55.54 -8.27
C VAL A 14 21.97 54.03 -8.19
N VAL A 15 23.05 53.57 -7.56
CA VAL A 15 23.36 52.13 -7.46
C VAL A 15 22.33 51.44 -6.56
N ILE A 16 21.64 50.45 -7.11
CA ILE A 16 20.83 49.48 -6.36
C ILE A 16 21.55 48.14 -6.38
N LEU A 17 21.68 47.52 -5.20
CA LEU A 17 22.15 46.14 -5.06
C LEU A 17 21.07 45.21 -5.64
N ALA A 18 21.36 44.54 -6.74
CA ALA A 18 20.46 43.56 -7.34
C ALA A 18 20.45 42.25 -6.53
N SER A 19 19.63 42.21 -5.48
CA SER A 19 19.08 40.92 -5.04
C SER A 19 18.22 40.37 -6.18
N GLY A 20 18.55 39.14 -6.61
CA GLY A 20 17.83 38.49 -7.71
C GLY A 20 16.39 38.18 -7.30
N GLY A 21 15.46 39.06 -7.66
CA GLY A 21 14.04 38.73 -7.62
C GLY A 21 13.79 37.58 -8.59
N ILE A 22 13.40 36.42 -8.06
CA ILE A 22 12.94 35.29 -8.87
C ILE A 22 11.77 35.82 -9.71
N ALA A 23 11.89 35.70 -11.04
CA ALA A 23 10.78 36.03 -11.91
C ALA A 23 9.61 35.11 -11.58
N THR A 24 8.48 35.68 -11.17
CA THR A 24 7.22 34.96 -11.12
C THR A 24 6.88 34.57 -12.56
N THR A 25 7.23 33.34 -12.94
CA THR A 25 6.78 32.73 -14.18
C THR A 25 5.26 32.71 -14.13
N THR A 26 4.62 33.55 -14.93
CA THR A 26 3.23 33.35 -15.30
C THR A 26 3.11 31.92 -15.79
N GLN A 27 2.17 31.18 -15.23
CA GLN A 27 1.79 29.84 -15.67
C GLN A 27 1.71 29.86 -17.20
N ALA A 28 2.59 29.10 -17.85
CA ALA A 28 2.48 28.90 -19.29
C ALA A 28 1.21 28.10 -19.55
N ASP A 29 0.55 28.32 -20.68
CA ASP A 29 -0.53 27.46 -21.16
C ASP A 29 0.02 26.08 -21.52
N VAL A 30 0.29 25.27 -20.50
CA VAL A 30 0.26 23.82 -20.63
C VAL A 30 -1.17 23.49 -21.00
N GLN A 31 -1.38 23.14 -22.27
CA GLN A 31 -2.67 22.60 -22.71
C GLN A 31 -3.04 21.45 -21.77
N PRO A 32 -4.31 21.35 -21.32
CA PRO A 32 -4.77 20.15 -20.64
C PRO A 32 -4.39 18.94 -21.49
N LEU A 33 -3.69 17.98 -20.88
CA LEU A 33 -3.40 16.72 -21.54
C LEU A 33 -4.57 15.78 -21.24
N ASP A 34 -5.68 16.07 -21.91
CA ASP A 34 -6.86 15.23 -22.02
C ASP A 34 -6.43 13.76 -22.17
N VAL A 35 -7.12 12.84 -21.49
CA VAL A 35 -6.74 11.42 -21.47
C VAL A 35 -6.60 10.90 -22.91
N PRO A 36 -5.44 10.35 -23.32
CA PRO A 36 -5.08 10.26 -24.75
C PRO A 36 -6.18 9.66 -25.64
N PRO A 37 -6.54 10.31 -26.78
CA PRO A 37 -7.76 9.99 -27.52
C PRO A 37 -7.96 8.49 -27.81
N GLY A 38 -9.06 7.95 -27.29
CA GLY A 38 -9.34 6.51 -27.30
C GLY A 38 -8.97 5.77 -26.00
N ALA A 39 -8.68 6.50 -24.92
CA ALA A 39 -8.62 6.00 -23.55
C ALA A 39 -9.91 5.29 -23.11
N GLN A 40 -9.83 4.57 -22.00
CA GLN A 40 -10.92 3.87 -21.32
C GLN A 40 -10.68 3.91 -19.80
N PRO A 41 -10.98 5.05 -19.15
CA PRO A 41 -11.09 5.17 -17.69
C PRO A 41 -12.01 4.11 -17.06
N GLY A 42 -11.95 3.95 -15.74
CA GLY A 42 -12.78 3.04 -14.96
C GLY A 42 -11.99 2.14 -14.02
N PHE A 43 -12.59 1.01 -13.65
CA PHE A 43 -11.99 0.02 -12.75
C PHE A 43 -11.02 -0.93 -13.47
N TYR A 44 -9.79 -1.01 -12.96
CA TYR A 44 -8.71 -1.89 -13.42
C TYR A 44 -8.39 -2.93 -12.35
N ILE A 45 -9.06 -4.07 -12.43
CA ILE A 45 -9.04 -5.10 -11.38
C ILE A 45 -7.99 -6.15 -11.71
N ALA A 46 -6.95 -6.23 -10.87
CA ALA A 46 -5.86 -7.18 -11.01
C ALA A 46 -6.35 -8.63 -10.91
N GLY A 47 -6.03 -9.45 -11.91
CA GLY A 47 -6.43 -10.86 -11.94
C GLY A 47 -7.86 -11.13 -12.41
N SER A 48 -8.58 -10.11 -12.87
CA SER A 48 -9.98 -10.21 -13.32
C SER A 48 -10.18 -10.89 -14.68
N GLN A 49 -9.22 -11.67 -15.18
CA GLN A 49 -9.21 -12.24 -16.55
C GLN A 49 -10.53 -12.92 -16.94
N ASN A 50 -11.15 -13.62 -15.98
CA ASN A 50 -12.37 -14.41 -16.16
C ASN A 50 -13.68 -13.64 -15.84
N LEU A 51 -13.59 -12.41 -15.32
CA LEU A 51 -14.76 -11.58 -15.02
C LEU A 51 -15.28 -10.90 -16.30
N ASN A 52 -16.59 -10.99 -16.53
CA ASN A 52 -17.27 -10.34 -17.65
C ASN A 52 -17.46 -8.82 -17.38
N PRO A 53 -16.92 -7.91 -18.21
CA PRO A 53 -17.10 -6.46 -18.02
C PRO A 53 -18.55 -6.03 -17.87
N ALA A 54 -19.47 -6.63 -18.62
CA ALA A 54 -20.90 -6.29 -18.61
C ALA A 54 -21.68 -6.88 -17.40
N GLN A 55 -20.98 -7.37 -16.38
CA GLN A 55 -21.53 -7.90 -15.14
C GLN A 55 -20.75 -7.47 -13.90
N PHE A 56 -19.45 -7.17 -14.05
CA PHE A 56 -18.55 -6.72 -12.98
C PHE A 56 -18.09 -5.27 -13.17
N ASN A 57 -18.59 -4.58 -14.20
CA ASN A 57 -18.46 -3.14 -14.44
C ASN A 57 -17.01 -2.65 -14.40
N ASN A 58 -16.11 -3.48 -14.93
CA ASN A 58 -14.67 -3.24 -14.93
C ASN A 58 -14.17 -2.90 -16.35
N ALA A 59 -13.49 -1.76 -16.48
CA ALA A 59 -12.92 -1.28 -17.75
C ALA A 59 -11.76 -2.16 -18.23
N GLY A 60 -10.93 -2.63 -17.29
CA GLY A 60 -9.76 -3.44 -17.61
C GLY A 60 -9.19 -4.23 -16.44
N ASP A 61 -7.97 -4.72 -16.63
CA ASP A 61 -7.21 -5.51 -15.66
C ASP A 61 -5.81 -4.91 -15.50
N LEU A 62 -5.17 -5.13 -14.35
CA LEU A 62 -3.85 -4.61 -14.02
C LEU A 62 -2.90 -5.78 -13.79
N GLN A 63 -1.77 -5.81 -14.50
CA GLN A 63 -0.75 -6.82 -14.30
C GLN A 63 0.62 -6.20 -14.03
N PHE A 64 1.23 -6.65 -12.94
CA PHE A 64 2.61 -6.38 -12.57
C PHE A 64 3.53 -7.36 -13.29
N PHE A 65 4.59 -6.87 -13.94
CA PHE A 65 5.57 -7.70 -14.64
C PHE A 65 6.99 -7.45 -14.11
N TRP A 66 7.65 -8.52 -13.68
CA TRP A 66 9.06 -8.48 -13.29
C TRP A 66 9.97 -8.21 -14.50
N TRP A 67 10.81 -7.16 -14.41
CA TRP A 67 11.80 -6.80 -15.45
C TRP A 67 12.66 -8.01 -15.89
N ARG A 68 13.04 -8.91 -14.98
CA ARG A 68 13.81 -10.15 -15.23
C ARG A 68 13.18 -11.11 -16.23
N VAL A 69 11.84 -11.14 -16.30
CA VAL A 69 11.09 -12.06 -17.18
C VAL A 69 11.00 -11.44 -18.57
N LEU A 70 10.86 -10.12 -18.64
CA LEU A 70 10.78 -9.36 -19.87
C LEU A 70 12.15 -9.12 -20.52
N ASN A 71 13.22 -9.10 -19.73
CA ASN A 71 14.59 -8.84 -20.16
C ASN A 71 15.58 -9.73 -19.37
N PRO A 72 15.69 -11.03 -19.71
CA PRO A 72 16.55 -11.96 -18.98
C PRO A 72 18.06 -11.71 -19.17
N ASP A 73 18.46 -11.31 -20.38
CA ASP A 73 19.85 -11.12 -20.82
C ASP A 73 20.04 -9.76 -21.53
N PRO A 74 21.27 -9.20 -21.60
CA PRO A 74 21.51 -7.89 -22.22
C PRO A 74 21.02 -7.81 -23.67
N GLY A 75 20.09 -6.90 -23.95
CA GLY A 75 19.48 -6.72 -25.27
C GLY A 75 18.53 -7.84 -25.73
N VAL A 76 18.25 -8.84 -24.88
CA VAL A 76 17.30 -9.92 -25.16
C VAL A 76 15.99 -9.61 -24.45
N PHE A 77 14.89 -9.59 -25.20
CA PHE A 77 13.56 -9.26 -24.68
C PHE A 77 12.56 -10.39 -24.94
N ASN A 78 11.80 -10.75 -23.91
CA ASN A 78 10.74 -11.77 -23.96
C ASN A 78 9.39 -11.14 -23.67
N TRP A 79 8.64 -10.88 -24.73
CA TRP A 79 7.34 -10.22 -24.68
C TRP A 79 6.15 -11.16 -24.46
N SER A 80 6.38 -12.48 -24.50
CA SER A 80 5.30 -13.49 -24.52
C SER A 80 4.34 -13.41 -23.34
N SER A 81 4.79 -13.04 -22.14
CA SER A 81 3.94 -12.85 -20.97
C SER A 81 2.94 -11.71 -21.14
N ILE A 82 3.39 -10.54 -21.61
CA ILE A 82 2.52 -9.39 -21.89
C ILE A 82 1.64 -9.68 -23.11
N ASP A 83 2.23 -10.20 -24.21
CA ASP A 83 1.50 -10.48 -25.45
C ASP A 83 0.32 -11.44 -25.23
N ASN A 84 0.53 -12.50 -24.44
CA ASN A 84 -0.52 -13.47 -24.10
C ASN A 84 -1.59 -12.84 -23.19
N TYR A 85 -1.21 -12.01 -22.21
CA TYR A 85 -2.16 -11.30 -21.34
C TYR A 85 -3.03 -10.35 -22.16
N LEU A 86 -2.43 -9.50 -22.98
CA LEU A 86 -3.16 -8.60 -23.89
C LEU A 86 -4.05 -9.35 -24.89
N ALA A 87 -3.72 -10.59 -25.26
CA ALA A 87 -4.58 -11.43 -26.09
C ALA A 87 -5.74 -12.07 -25.29
N GLN A 88 -5.50 -12.49 -24.05
CA GLN A 88 -6.49 -13.08 -23.16
C GLN A 88 -7.59 -12.07 -22.76
N HIS A 89 -7.25 -10.79 -22.63
CA HIS A 89 -8.18 -9.75 -22.16
C HIS A 89 -8.98 -9.09 -23.29
N ALA A 90 -8.34 -8.90 -24.45
CA ALA A 90 -8.97 -8.23 -25.59
C ALA A 90 -10.20 -8.98 -26.15
N VAL A 91 -10.32 -10.31 -25.95
CA VAL A 91 -11.52 -11.07 -26.36
C VAL A 91 -12.78 -10.67 -25.60
N ASN A 92 -12.62 -10.13 -24.38
CA ASN A 92 -13.70 -9.63 -23.55
C ASN A 92 -13.87 -8.10 -23.68
N GLY A 93 -13.14 -7.43 -24.58
CA GLY A 93 -13.14 -5.97 -24.70
C GLY A 93 -12.41 -5.23 -23.57
N LYS A 94 -11.70 -5.95 -22.68
CA LYS A 94 -10.88 -5.35 -21.62
C LYS A 94 -9.57 -4.81 -22.20
N LYS A 95 -9.15 -3.64 -21.73
CA LYS A 95 -7.76 -3.19 -21.82
C LYS A 95 -6.94 -3.62 -20.59
N VAL A 96 -5.64 -3.42 -20.66
CA VAL A 96 -4.68 -3.80 -19.62
C VAL A 96 -3.82 -2.60 -19.22
N GLY A 97 -3.72 -2.38 -17.90
CA GLY A 97 -2.66 -1.58 -17.28
C GLY A 97 -1.41 -2.45 -17.08
N ILE A 98 -0.25 -1.98 -17.52
CA ILE A 98 1.04 -2.67 -17.35
C ILE A 98 1.85 -1.94 -16.28
N SER A 99 2.12 -2.60 -15.14
CA SER A 99 3.05 -2.07 -14.12
C SER A 99 4.37 -2.84 -14.16
N ILE A 100 5.49 -2.14 -14.04
CA ILE A 100 6.84 -2.73 -14.08
C ILE A 100 7.43 -2.84 -12.68
N VAL A 101 7.83 -4.04 -12.28
CA VAL A 101 8.48 -4.28 -10.97
C VAL A 101 9.97 -4.54 -11.19
N THR A 102 10.81 -3.75 -10.52
CA THR A 102 12.28 -3.75 -10.71
C THR A 102 13.05 -4.22 -9.48
N ALA A 103 12.54 -3.95 -8.28
CA ALA A 103 12.95 -4.55 -7.03
C ALA A 103 11.74 -5.03 -6.20
N GLU A 104 12.02 -5.84 -5.20
CA GLU A 104 11.09 -6.26 -4.15
C GLU A 104 11.77 -5.98 -2.81
N GLY A 105 10.99 -5.52 -1.84
CA GLY A 105 11.47 -5.36 -0.46
C GLY A 105 11.67 -6.70 0.24
N ARG A 106 12.06 -6.66 1.51
CA ARG A 106 12.21 -7.84 2.38
C ARG A 106 10.93 -8.69 2.44
N SER A 107 9.78 -8.03 2.34
CA SER A 107 8.44 -8.61 2.28
C SER A 107 8.15 -9.46 1.03
N GLY A 108 8.86 -9.24 -0.09
CA GLY A 108 8.54 -9.84 -1.40
C GLY A 108 8.80 -11.34 -1.57
N ASN A 109 9.05 -12.08 -0.48
CA ASN A 109 9.27 -13.52 -0.50
C ASN A 109 10.34 -14.02 -1.49
N GLY A 110 11.27 -13.16 -1.90
CA GLY A 110 12.43 -13.50 -2.73
C GLY A 110 12.13 -13.80 -4.19
N GLY A 111 11.09 -13.17 -4.75
CA GLY A 111 11.28 -12.68 -6.11
C GLY A 111 12.51 -11.76 -6.14
N LEU A 112 13.09 -11.63 -7.32
CA LEU A 112 14.29 -10.83 -7.56
C LEU A 112 14.09 -10.10 -8.88
N PRO A 113 13.24 -9.05 -8.91
CA PRO A 113 12.57 -8.59 -10.14
C PRO A 113 13.49 -8.01 -11.22
N SER A 114 14.69 -7.57 -10.87
CA SER A 114 15.72 -7.12 -11.81
C SER A 114 16.37 -8.27 -12.61
N PRO A 115 17.05 -8.01 -13.73
CA PRO A 115 17.78 -9.04 -14.46
C PRO A 115 19.01 -9.55 -13.68
N GLY A 116 19.41 -10.80 -13.95
CA GLY A 116 20.59 -11.42 -13.33
C GLY A 116 21.89 -10.70 -13.68
N PHE A 117 22.02 -10.22 -14.93
CA PHE A 117 23.19 -9.47 -15.39
C PHE A 117 23.33 -8.09 -14.73
N VAL A 118 22.23 -7.48 -14.27
CA VAL A 118 22.26 -6.23 -13.49
C VAL A 118 22.76 -6.54 -12.08
N ARG A 119 22.07 -7.44 -11.34
CA ARG A 119 22.44 -7.82 -9.96
C ARG A 119 23.85 -8.39 -9.81
N GLY A 120 24.40 -9.00 -10.86
CA GLY A 120 25.77 -9.53 -10.87
C GLY A 120 26.86 -8.46 -10.76
N ASN A 121 26.55 -7.19 -11.05
CA ASN A 121 27.50 -6.09 -10.98
C ASN A 121 27.64 -5.56 -9.53
N PRO A 122 28.84 -5.56 -8.91
CA PRO A 122 29.05 -5.02 -7.56
C PRO A 122 28.80 -3.50 -7.44
N ALA A 123 28.75 -2.75 -8.55
CA ALA A 123 28.40 -1.33 -8.52
C ALA A 123 26.93 -1.10 -8.10
N VAL A 124 26.00 -1.94 -8.57
CA VAL A 124 24.55 -1.69 -8.44
C VAL A 124 23.96 -2.10 -7.09
N TRP A 125 24.74 -2.55 -6.12
CA TRP A 125 24.21 -2.95 -4.81
C TRP A 125 25.07 -2.55 -3.61
N TYR A 126 24.46 -2.60 -2.43
CA TYR A 126 25.08 -2.42 -1.11
C TYR A 126 24.48 -3.43 -0.11
N ASN A 127 25.13 -3.59 1.04
CA ASN A 127 24.57 -4.41 2.12
C ASN A 127 23.46 -3.65 2.82
N GLY A 128 22.29 -4.28 2.96
CA GLY A 128 21.26 -3.84 3.89
C GLY A 128 21.66 -4.07 5.35
N VAL A 129 20.78 -3.70 6.28
CA VAL A 129 20.93 -3.95 7.72
C VAL A 129 20.84 -5.46 8.00
N THR A 130 21.69 -5.96 8.89
CA THR A 130 21.61 -7.36 9.34
C THR A 130 20.45 -7.52 10.32
N THR A 131 19.56 -8.46 10.05
CA THR A 131 18.41 -8.78 10.90
C THR A 131 18.45 -10.23 11.35
N ASP A 132 18.08 -10.49 12.61
CA ASP A 132 17.78 -11.85 13.07
C ASP A 132 16.44 -12.32 12.47
N GLN A 133 16.27 -13.63 12.29
CA GLN A 133 15.04 -14.28 11.83
C GLN A 133 14.47 -15.24 12.90
N ILE A 134 15.13 -15.37 14.06
CA ILE A 134 14.69 -16.17 15.21
C ILE A 134 13.93 -15.30 16.21
N TYR A 135 12.73 -15.73 16.58
CA TYR A 135 12.01 -15.20 17.75
C TYR A 135 12.39 -15.98 19.02
N GLY A 136 12.43 -15.30 20.17
CA GLY A 136 12.73 -15.92 21.46
C GLY A 136 14.11 -16.59 21.59
N GLY A 137 15.09 -16.17 20.78
CA GLY A 137 16.37 -16.89 20.61
C GLY A 137 17.22 -17.09 21.87
N GLY A 138 17.08 -16.21 22.86
CA GLY A 138 17.72 -16.31 24.19
C GLY A 138 16.77 -16.67 25.33
N PHE A 139 15.60 -17.26 25.04
CA PHE A 139 14.69 -17.88 26.02
C PHE A 139 14.19 -17.04 27.22
N GLU A 140 14.46 -15.74 27.27
CA GLU A 140 14.06 -14.83 28.37
C GLU A 140 12.54 -14.78 28.62
N ASN A 141 11.74 -14.99 27.58
CA ASN A 141 10.26 -15.09 27.66
C ASN A 141 9.77 -16.54 27.89
N GLY A 142 10.66 -17.46 28.27
CA GLY A 142 10.38 -18.89 28.36
C GLY A 142 10.47 -19.59 27.01
N LEU A 143 9.58 -20.56 26.79
CA LEU A 143 9.51 -21.37 25.57
C LEU A 143 8.33 -20.97 24.66
N ALA A 144 7.75 -19.77 24.83
CA ALA A 144 6.56 -19.35 24.09
C ALA A 144 6.76 -19.32 22.56
N ASP A 145 7.94 -18.86 22.12
CA ASP A 145 8.32 -18.76 20.71
C ASP A 145 8.82 -20.10 20.11
N TRP A 146 8.77 -21.20 20.88
CA TRP A 146 9.44 -22.46 20.57
C TRP A 146 8.50 -23.67 20.67
N VAL A 147 8.46 -24.47 19.60
CA VAL A 147 7.80 -25.79 19.61
C VAL A 147 8.67 -26.79 20.36
N THR A 148 8.09 -27.49 21.33
CA THR A 148 8.81 -28.45 22.18
C THR A 148 8.10 -29.78 22.27
N SER A 149 8.86 -30.86 22.43
CA SER A 149 8.32 -32.21 22.70
C SER A 149 9.31 -33.00 23.56
N GLY A 150 8.78 -33.87 24.42
CA GLY A 150 9.55 -34.55 25.46
C GLY A 150 10.00 -33.61 26.59
N PRO A 151 11.02 -33.97 27.38
CA PRO A 151 11.49 -33.15 28.50
C PRO A 151 12.29 -31.94 28.00
N VAL A 152 11.60 -30.81 27.84
CA VAL A 152 12.21 -29.49 27.59
C VAL A 152 11.63 -28.47 28.59
N THR A 153 12.50 -27.70 29.25
CA THR A 153 12.14 -26.61 30.17
C THR A 153 13.11 -25.44 29.99
N THR A 154 12.81 -24.25 30.52
CA THR A 154 13.87 -23.27 30.79
C THR A 154 14.59 -23.58 32.10
N VAL A 155 15.80 -23.03 32.25
CA VAL A 155 16.59 -23.00 33.49
C VAL A 155 17.25 -21.63 33.66
N ASN A 156 17.53 -21.23 34.89
CA ASN A 156 18.31 -20.02 35.22
C ASN A 156 19.77 -20.33 35.60
N ASN A 157 20.18 -21.61 35.56
CA ASN A 157 21.56 -22.06 35.72
C ASN A 157 21.65 -23.52 35.20
N PRO A 158 22.60 -23.86 34.31
CA PRO A 158 23.49 -22.97 33.56
C PRO A 158 22.73 -22.11 32.53
N VAL A 159 23.24 -20.90 32.32
CA VAL A 159 22.84 -19.94 31.27
C VAL A 159 24.12 -19.43 30.61
N PHE A 160 24.10 -19.03 29.34
CA PHE A 160 25.23 -18.40 28.65
C PHE A 160 25.11 -16.87 28.70
N ALA A 161 23.94 -16.32 28.38
CA ALA A 161 23.64 -14.90 28.47
C ALA A 161 22.20 -14.64 28.90
N GLY A 162 21.90 -13.45 29.44
CA GLY A 162 20.57 -13.17 29.99
C GLY A 162 20.32 -13.88 31.31
N SER A 163 19.10 -14.40 31.47
CA SER A 163 18.50 -14.90 32.71
C SER A 163 18.04 -16.36 32.59
N LEU A 164 17.75 -16.83 31.37
CA LEU A 164 17.21 -18.15 31.06
C LEU A 164 17.93 -18.80 29.87
N ALA A 165 18.01 -20.13 29.90
CA ALA A 165 18.41 -20.95 28.76
C ALA A 165 17.46 -22.15 28.63
N ALA A 166 17.31 -22.72 27.45
CA ALA A 166 16.55 -23.95 27.25
C ALA A 166 17.36 -25.17 27.70
N LYS A 167 16.76 -26.03 28.51
CA LYS A 167 17.28 -27.36 28.88
C LYS A 167 16.42 -28.44 28.22
N MET A 168 17.08 -29.34 27.51
CA MET A 168 16.52 -30.56 26.92
C MET A 168 17.06 -31.79 27.65
N GLY A 169 16.23 -32.82 27.82
CA GLY A 169 16.66 -34.12 28.38
C GLY A 169 16.72 -34.15 29.91
N GLY A 170 17.75 -34.80 30.45
CA GLY A 170 17.91 -35.05 31.89
C GLY A 170 17.18 -36.28 32.43
N ASN A 171 16.31 -36.90 31.62
CA ASN A 171 15.60 -38.14 31.95
C ASN A 171 16.16 -39.34 31.16
N THR A 172 16.22 -40.52 31.78
CA THR A 172 16.61 -41.77 31.11
C THR A 172 15.55 -42.20 30.09
N GLY A 173 15.98 -42.80 28.98
CA GLY A 173 15.08 -43.39 27.97
C GLY A 173 14.12 -42.39 27.33
N SER A 174 14.54 -41.14 27.18
CA SER A 174 13.70 -40.03 26.69
C SER A 174 14.27 -39.40 25.43
N THR A 175 13.38 -38.93 24.55
CA THR A 175 13.74 -38.06 23.42
C THR A 175 13.20 -36.67 23.71
N ALA A 176 14.01 -35.64 23.50
CA ALA A 176 13.66 -34.24 23.67
C ALA A 176 13.89 -33.50 22.35
N LEU A 177 12.95 -32.64 21.97
CA LEU A 177 12.94 -31.86 20.75
C LEU A 177 12.64 -30.40 21.08
N LEU A 178 13.47 -29.50 20.57
CA LEU A 178 13.30 -28.05 20.65
C LEU A 178 13.41 -27.52 19.22
N ARG A 179 12.38 -26.80 18.76
CA ARG A 179 12.24 -26.37 17.36
C ARG A 179 11.70 -24.94 17.31
N GLN A 180 12.21 -24.14 16.38
CA GLN A 180 11.61 -22.85 16.06
C GLN A 180 10.57 -23.01 14.93
N TYR A 181 9.65 -22.06 14.81
CA TYR A 181 8.70 -22.00 13.69
C TYR A 181 9.41 -21.87 12.34
N THR A 182 8.66 -22.05 11.24
CA THR A 182 9.23 -21.94 9.89
C THR A 182 9.63 -20.49 9.63
N PHE A 183 10.93 -20.22 9.50
CA PHE A 183 11.47 -18.92 9.13
C PHE A 183 11.98 -18.96 7.68
N ARG A 184 12.27 -17.78 7.13
CA ARG A 184 12.73 -17.64 5.75
C ARG A 184 14.20 -17.25 5.71
N ILE A 185 14.97 -17.91 4.84
CA ILE A 185 16.27 -17.42 4.40
C ILE A 185 15.98 -16.66 3.09
N PRO A 186 16.16 -15.32 3.04
CA PRO A 186 15.81 -14.56 1.84
C PRO A 186 16.70 -14.89 0.63
N ALA A 187 16.41 -14.27 -0.51
CA ALA A 187 17.21 -14.39 -1.72
C ALA A 187 18.14 -13.18 -1.86
N TYR A 188 19.23 -13.31 -2.61
CA TYR A 188 20.19 -12.24 -2.93
C TYR A 188 20.83 -11.61 -1.68
N LEU A 189 21.45 -12.46 -0.85
CA LEU A 189 22.12 -12.06 0.38
C LEU A 189 23.61 -11.78 0.14
N SER A 190 24.21 -10.93 0.96
CA SER A 190 25.67 -10.76 1.05
C SER A 190 26.26 -11.55 2.21
N ASN A 191 25.45 -11.84 3.23
CA ASN A 191 25.76 -12.75 4.32
C ASN A 191 24.47 -13.39 4.85
N ALA A 192 24.56 -14.65 5.28
CA ALA A 192 23.52 -15.34 6.01
C ALA A 192 24.17 -16.36 6.94
N SER A 193 23.80 -16.39 8.22
CA SER A 193 24.41 -17.31 9.17
C SER A 193 23.50 -17.66 10.34
N ILE A 194 23.43 -18.95 10.68
CA ILE A 194 22.93 -19.40 11.98
C ILE A 194 24.07 -19.42 12.99
N SER A 195 23.79 -19.01 14.22
CA SER A 195 24.65 -19.26 15.38
C SER A 195 23.83 -19.66 16.61
N TYR A 196 24.39 -20.51 17.46
CA TYR A 196 23.81 -20.86 18.76
C TYR A 196 24.90 -21.25 19.76
N TRP A 197 24.61 -21.10 21.05
CA TRP A 197 25.39 -21.64 22.14
C TRP A 197 24.78 -22.93 22.67
N TRP A 198 25.62 -23.89 23.00
CA TRP A 198 25.22 -25.17 23.58
C TRP A 198 26.15 -25.61 24.71
N ARG A 199 25.62 -26.35 25.67
CA ARG A 199 26.36 -26.99 26.77
C ARG A 199 25.76 -28.37 26.99
N MET A 200 26.61 -29.38 27.20
CA MET A 200 26.17 -30.74 27.49
C MET A 200 26.57 -31.13 28.92
N GLU A 201 25.68 -31.77 29.66
CA GLU A 201 25.96 -32.37 30.96
C GLU A 201 25.47 -33.81 30.93
N THR A 202 26.24 -34.78 31.41
CA THR A 202 25.86 -36.20 31.29
C THR A 202 26.33 -37.03 32.47
N SER A 203 25.48 -37.97 32.87
CA SER A 203 25.79 -39.00 33.87
C SER A 203 26.42 -40.26 33.27
N GLU A 204 26.57 -40.32 31.94
CA GLU A 204 27.21 -41.44 31.24
C GLU A 204 28.72 -41.55 31.55
N ALA A 205 29.26 -42.76 31.43
CA ALA A 205 30.67 -43.02 31.70
C ALA A 205 31.58 -42.25 30.73
N SER A 206 32.73 -41.78 31.20
CA SER A 206 33.61 -40.92 30.39
C SER A 206 34.11 -41.65 29.13
N GLY A 207 33.70 -41.15 27.94
CA GLY A 207 33.95 -41.80 26.64
C GLY A 207 32.79 -42.64 26.09
N SER A 208 31.68 -42.77 26.82
CA SER A 208 30.45 -43.42 26.36
C SER A 208 29.71 -42.55 25.35
N ALA A 209 29.52 -43.05 24.14
CA ALA A 209 28.72 -42.41 23.07
C ALA A 209 27.25 -42.88 23.09
N ALA A 210 26.74 -43.20 24.28
CA ALA A 210 25.40 -43.75 24.55
C ALA A 210 24.25 -42.87 24.06
N ASP A 211 24.23 -41.59 24.47
CA ASP A 211 23.18 -40.64 24.11
C ASP A 211 23.63 -39.80 22.92
N THR A 212 22.70 -39.42 22.04
CA THR A 212 23.01 -38.68 20.81
C THR A 212 22.16 -37.43 20.66
N TRP A 213 22.75 -36.34 20.20
CA TRP A 213 22.02 -35.13 19.84
C TRP A 213 22.50 -34.51 18.53
N ARG A 214 21.61 -33.76 17.89
CA ARG A 214 21.83 -33.15 16.58
C ARG A 214 21.09 -31.84 16.44
N VAL A 215 21.56 -31.01 15.50
CA VAL A 215 20.93 -29.75 15.10
C VAL A 215 20.76 -29.79 13.59
N GLU A 216 19.55 -29.48 13.12
CA GLU A 216 19.09 -29.75 11.75
C GLU A 216 18.32 -28.56 11.20
N LEU A 217 18.49 -28.29 9.90
CA LEU A 217 17.55 -27.51 9.10
C LEU A 217 16.61 -28.47 8.37
N LEU A 218 15.32 -28.15 8.38
CA LEU A 218 14.29 -28.89 7.67
C LEU A 218 13.56 -28.01 6.66
N GLU A 219 13.01 -28.63 5.62
CA GLU A 219 12.06 -28.03 4.70
C GLU A 219 10.89 -29.00 4.51
N ASN A 220 9.66 -28.56 4.76
CA ASN A 220 8.47 -29.41 4.73
C ASN A 220 8.62 -30.72 5.54
N GLY A 221 9.22 -30.64 6.73
CA GLY A 221 9.48 -31.79 7.61
C GLY A 221 10.65 -32.71 7.18
N ASN A 222 11.28 -32.49 6.04
CA ASN A 222 12.43 -33.26 5.56
C ASN A 222 13.74 -32.58 5.99
N VAL A 223 14.71 -33.32 6.50
CA VAL A 223 16.04 -32.76 6.85
C VAL A 223 16.79 -32.40 5.57
N ILE A 224 17.11 -31.11 5.42
CA ILE A 224 17.86 -30.56 4.27
C ILE A 224 19.32 -30.26 4.63
N SER A 225 19.63 -30.18 5.92
CA SER A 225 20.99 -30.06 6.43
C SER A 225 21.07 -30.55 7.87
N THR A 226 22.10 -31.30 8.20
CA THR A 226 22.45 -31.60 9.60
C THR A 226 23.62 -30.70 9.97
N ILE A 227 23.32 -29.58 10.63
CA ILE A 227 24.30 -28.57 11.06
C ILE A 227 25.34 -29.21 11.98
N GLN A 228 24.88 -30.01 12.96
CA GLN A 228 25.73 -30.65 13.95
C GLN A 228 25.20 -32.02 14.34
N THR A 229 26.09 -32.94 14.69
CA THR A 229 25.77 -34.21 15.37
C THR A 229 26.84 -34.48 16.42
N ASN A 230 26.41 -34.85 17.62
CA ASN A 230 27.22 -35.07 18.81
C ASN A 230 26.65 -36.22 19.64
N ASN A 231 27.41 -36.65 20.66
CA ASN A 231 27.01 -37.68 21.60
C ASN A 231 27.62 -37.44 22.99
N SER A 232 27.21 -38.23 23.99
CA SER A 232 27.64 -38.12 25.39
C SER A 232 29.15 -38.26 25.65
N ALA A 233 29.96 -38.70 24.68
CA ALA A 233 31.43 -38.72 24.79
C ALA A 233 32.08 -37.37 24.43
N GLY A 234 31.30 -36.40 23.94
CA GLY A 234 31.75 -35.08 23.53
C GLY A 234 32.13 -34.13 24.68
N VAL A 235 32.36 -32.87 24.34
CA VAL A 235 32.68 -31.81 25.30
C VAL A 235 31.49 -31.57 26.22
N ARG A 236 31.75 -31.55 27.54
CA ARG A 236 30.74 -31.36 28.59
C ARG A 236 31.08 -30.20 29.53
N ASP A 237 30.13 -29.85 30.39
CA ASP A 237 30.23 -28.94 31.54
C ASP A 237 30.69 -27.49 31.20
N THR A 238 30.70 -27.14 29.91
CA THR A 238 31.17 -25.87 29.36
C THR A 238 30.26 -25.43 28.21
N TRP A 239 30.15 -24.12 28.01
CA TRP A 239 29.44 -23.54 26.85
C TRP A 239 30.35 -23.53 25.62
N GLN A 240 29.77 -23.87 24.48
CA GLN A 240 30.41 -23.97 23.16
C GLN A 240 29.52 -23.26 22.13
N GLN A 241 30.11 -22.53 21.18
CA GLN A 241 29.36 -21.91 20.09
C GLN A 241 29.43 -22.76 18.81
N HIS A 242 28.38 -22.74 18.01
CA HIS A 242 28.43 -23.11 16.59
C HIS A 242 27.99 -21.93 15.74
N THR A 243 28.62 -21.75 14.58
CA THR A 243 28.12 -20.89 13.49
C THR A 243 28.14 -21.69 12.19
N LEU A 244 27.17 -21.49 11.30
CA LEU A 244 27.15 -22.05 9.93
C LEU A 244 26.67 -21.00 8.93
N ASP A 245 27.31 -20.95 7.76
CA ASP A 245 26.89 -20.16 6.59
C ASP A 245 25.59 -20.72 5.99
N LEU A 246 24.59 -19.85 5.84
CA LEU A 246 23.27 -20.15 5.31
C LEU A 246 23.07 -19.69 3.85
N THR A 247 24.04 -19.03 3.23
CA THR A 247 23.93 -18.59 1.82
C THR A 247 23.69 -19.75 0.81
N PRO A 248 24.12 -21.01 1.04
CA PRO A 248 23.73 -22.15 0.19
C PRO A 248 22.24 -22.52 0.27
N TYR A 249 21.48 -21.89 1.16
CA TYR A 249 20.06 -22.15 1.42
C TYR A 249 19.20 -20.89 1.16
N GLU A 250 19.72 -19.90 0.42
CA GLU A 250 18.95 -18.74 -0.05
C GLU A 250 17.63 -19.12 -0.70
N ASN A 251 16.63 -18.25 -0.52
CA ASN A 251 15.27 -18.39 -1.05
C ASN A 251 14.50 -19.64 -0.55
N ARG A 252 14.71 -20.06 0.70
CA ARG A 252 14.04 -21.22 1.29
C ARG A 252 13.29 -20.89 2.58
N TRP A 253 12.17 -21.58 2.78
CA TRP A 253 11.47 -21.65 4.05
C TRP A 253 11.99 -22.85 4.82
N VAL A 254 12.52 -22.63 6.02
CA VAL A 254 13.20 -23.66 6.80
C VAL A 254 12.77 -23.68 8.26
N GLU A 255 12.85 -24.86 8.88
CA GLU A 255 12.64 -25.06 10.32
C GLU A 255 13.99 -25.38 10.97
N LEU A 256 14.30 -24.77 12.11
CA LEU A 256 15.45 -25.16 12.93
C LEU A 256 15.01 -26.16 13.99
N ARG A 257 15.67 -27.34 14.05
CA ARG A 257 15.40 -28.38 15.04
C ARG A 257 16.66 -28.80 15.78
N PHE A 258 16.61 -28.75 17.11
CA PHE A 258 17.47 -29.49 18.02
C PHE A 258 16.77 -30.81 18.41
N THR A 259 17.51 -31.90 18.55
CA THR A 259 16.97 -33.17 19.06
C THR A 259 18.03 -33.91 19.87
N LEU A 260 17.66 -34.35 21.07
CA LEU A 260 18.46 -35.18 21.99
C LEU A 260 17.71 -36.50 22.24
N ASN A 261 18.43 -37.63 22.17
CA ASN A 261 17.89 -38.98 22.31
C ASN A 261 18.73 -39.71 23.36
N ASN A 262 18.15 -39.97 24.54
CA ASN A 262 18.80 -40.67 25.64
C ASN A 262 18.46 -42.16 25.62
N ASN A 263 19.46 -43.04 25.70
CA ASN A 263 19.31 -44.46 25.38
C ASN A 263 18.62 -45.30 26.48
N GLY A 264 18.64 -44.85 27.74
CA GLY A 264 18.09 -45.56 28.90
C GLY A 264 19.04 -45.79 30.08
N SER A 265 20.38 -45.80 29.91
CA SER A 265 21.31 -46.18 30.99
C SER A 265 21.60 -45.06 31.99
N ALA A 266 22.07 -43.90 31.52
CA ALA A 266 22.26 -42.72 32.35
C ALA A 266 21.87 -41.46 31.55
N PRO A 267 21.33 -40.40 32.17
CA PRO A 267 20.79 -39.28 31.42
C PRO A 267 21.85 -38.26 30.98
N THR A 268 21.75 -37.84 29.72
CA THR A 268 22.32 -36.59 29.20
C THR A 268 21.30 -35.45 29.25
N SER A 269 21.77 -34.23 29.50
CA SER A 269 21.05 -32.97 29.29
C SER A 269 21.81 -32.13 28.25
N LEU A 270 21.07 -31.54 27.32
CA LEU A 270 21.58 -30.52 26.38
C LEU A 270 20.96 -29.17 26.76
N PHE A 271 21.79 -28.17 26.99
CA PHE A 271 21.38 -26.80 27.19
C PHE A 271 21.65 -26.02 25.90
N VAL A 272 20.72 -25.15 25.50
CA VAL A 272 20.76 -24.32 24.29
C VAL A 272 20.43 -22.88 24.68
N ASP A 273 21.20 -21.93 24.16
CA ASP A 273 21.08 -20.52 24.48
C ASP A 273 21.54 -19.63 23.30
N ASN A 274 21.13 -18.35 23.27
CA ASN A 274 21.45 -17.35 22.26
C ASN A 274 21.46 -17.89 20.81
N VAL A 275 20.32 -18.48 20.40
CA VAL A 275 20.08 -18.91 19.02
C VAL A 275 19.70 -17.71 18.16
N ALA A 276 20.40 -17.51 17.05
CA ALA A 276 20.21 -16.40 16.13
C ALA A 276 20.40 -16.85 14.67
N VAL A 277 19.61 -16.30 13.74
CA VAL A 277 19.77 -16.45 12.30
C VAL A 277 19.89 -15.06 11.67
N ASN A 278 21.13 -14.61 11.52
CA ASN A 278 21.45 -13.29 11.02
C ASN A 278 21.50 -13.30 9.49
N VAL A 279 20.66 -12.49 8.83
CA VAL A 279 20.64 -12.31 7.37
C VAL A 279 20.94 -10.87 6.97
N THR A 280 21.77 -10.69 5.95
CA THR A 280 22.18 -9.39 5.40
C THR A 280 21.86 -9.37 3.90
N PRO A 281 20.77 -8.71 3.47
CA PRO A 281 20.36 -8.68 2.06
C PRO A 281 21.21 -7.70 1.23
N ARG A 282 21.18 -7.84 -0.09
CA ARG A 282 21.74 -6.86 -1.02
C ARG A 282 20.65 -5.92 -1.54
N MET A 283 20.77 -4.64 -1.21
CA MET A 283 19.87 -3.59 -1.66
C MET A 283 20.39 -2.94 -2.95
N LEU A 284 19.48 -2.49 -3.83
CA LEU A 284 19.82 -1.97 -5.16
C LEU A 284 20.07 -0.44 -5.16
N LYS A 285 21.08 -0.02 -5.90
CA LYS A 285 21.38 1.39 -6.19
C LYS A 285 20.69 1.81 -7.49
N PHE A 286 19.43 2.22 -7.38
CA PHE A 286 18.65 2.79 -8.51
C PHE A 286 19.32 4.02 -9.15
N TRP A 287 20.19 4.70 -8.40
CA TRP A 287 20.99 5.85 -8.82
C TRP A 287 22.33 5.49 -9.49
N ALA A 288 22.68 4.20 -9.59
CA ALA A 288 23.91 3.79 -10.26
C ALA A 288 23.74 3.80 -11.78
N PRO A 289 24.69 4.37 -12.56
CA PRO A 289 24.65 4.31 -14.03
C PRO A 289 24.53 2.88 -14.57
N GLU A 290 25.16 1.91 -13.90
CA GLU A 290 25.13 0.49 -14.27
C GLU A 290 23.77 -0.19 -13.98
N TYR A 291 22.87 0.47 -13.24
CA TYR A 291 21.46 0.12 -13.12
C TYR A 291 20.61 0.87 -14.16
N GLN A 292 20.83 2.18 -14.28
CA GLN A 292 20.01 3.07 -15.11
C GLN A 292 20.15 2.79 -16.62
N GLN A 293 21.36 2.55 -17.13
CA GLN A 293 21.60 2.28 -18.56
C GLN A 293 20.87 1.03 -19.08
N PRO A 294 20.97 -0.16 -18.46
CA PRO A 294 20.19 -1.32 -18.90
C PRO A 294 18.69 -1.14 -18.66
N TYR A 295 18.27 -0.37 -17.65
CA TYR A 295 16.85 -0.10 -17.43
C TYR A 295 16.25 0.80 -18.51
N GLN A 296 16.93 1.89 -18.89
CA GLN A 296 16.57 2.73 -20.03
C GLN A 296 16.45 1.89 -21.30
N THR A 297 17.45 1.04 -21.58
CA THR A 297 17.44 0.14 -22.76
C THR A 297 16.21 -0.78 -22.78
N PHE A 298 15.74 -1.22 -21.62
CA PHE A 298 14.50 -1.98 -21.48
C PHE A 298 13.24 -1.13 -21.69
N VAL A 299 13.18 0.08 -21.11
CA VAL A 299 12.03 1.00 -21.27
C VAL A 299 11.86 1.44 -22.73
N GLU A 300 12.97 1.71 -23.45
CA GLU A 300 12.97 1.98 -24.89
C GLU A 300 12.41 0.79 -25.70
N ALA A 301 12.79 -0.44 -25.36
CA ALA A 301 12.29 -1.64 -26.01
C ALA A 301 10.80 -1.94 -25.69
N LEU A 302 10.38 -1.68 -24.46
CA LEU A 302 8.97 -1.77 -24.02
C LEU A 302 8.10 -0.78 -24.79
N ALA A 303 8.50 0.48 -24.86
CA ALA A 303 7.76 1.52 -25.59
C ALA A 303 7.72 1.26 -27.09
N THR A 304 8.83 0.79 -27.68
CA THR A 304 8.92 0.38 -29.10
C THR A 304 7.87 -0.67 -29.46
N ARG A 305 7.47 -1.52 -28.51
CA ARG A 305 6.41 -2.53 -28.71
C ARG A 305 5.00 -2.01 -28.39
N TYR A 306 4.81 -1.31 -27.26
CA TYR A 306 3.48 -1.11 -26.68
C TYR A 306 2.93 0.31 -26.69
N LYS A 307 3.74 1.35 -27.00
CA LYS A 307 3.24 2.74 -26.87
C LYS A 307 2.06 3.09 -27.78
N ASN A 308 1.94 2.38 -28.90
CA ASN A 308 0.84 2.51 -29.87
C ASN A 308 -0.06 1.26 -29.93
N ASP A 309 0.05 0.32 -28.98
CA ASP A 309 -0.85 -0.84 -28.88
C ASP A 309 -2.17 -0.42 -28.20
N SER A 310 -3.31 -0.57 -28.88
CA SER A 310 -4.62 -0.11 -28.38
C SER A 310 -5.21 -0.98 -27.27
N ARG A 311 -4.60 -2.13 -26.96
CA ARG A 311 -5.00 -3.03 -25.85
C ARG A 311 -4.38 -2.61 -24.52
N VAL A 312 -3.31 -1.83 -24.57
CA VAL A 312 -2.65 -1.26 -23.38
C VAL A 312 -3.29 0.09 -23.08
N GLU A 313 -3.82 0.28 -21.88
CA GLU A 313 -4.37 1.56 -21.46
C GLU A 313 -3.28 2.48 -20.90
N PHE A 314 -2.60 2.02 -19.86
CA PHE A 314 -1.59 2.80 -19.15
C PHE A 314 -0.35 1.97 -18.82
N ILE A 315 0.76 2.69 -18.59
CA ILE A 315 2.04 2.16 -18.14
C ILE A 315 2.36 2.73 -16.75
N GLY A 316 2.37 1.87 -15.73
CA GLY A 316 2.92 2.21 -14.42
C GLY A 316 4.45 2.26 -14.49
N ILE A 317 5.04 3.41 -14.17
CA ILE A 317 6.50 3.60 -14.10
C ILE A 317 7.05 2.69 -13.00
N GLY A 318 7.93 1.76 -13.37
CA GLY A 318 8.62 0.92 -12.40
C GLY A 318 9.74 1.67 -11.70
N THR A 319 9.47 2.19 -10.50
CA THR A 319 10.47 2.75 -9.59
C THR A 319 10.72 1.77 -8.43
N GLY A 320 11.84 1.92 -7.71
CA GLY A 320 11.97 1.39 -6.34
C GLY A 320 11.63 -0.10 -6.10
N ILE A 321 11.16 -0.40 -4.89
CA ILE A 321 10.50 -1.67 -4.56
C ILE A 321 9.05 -1.65 -5.05
N TRP A 322 8.54 -2.79 -5.52
CA TRP A 322 7.17 -2.99 -6.00
C TRP A 322 6.71 -2.10 -7.19
N GLY A 323 7.59 -1.26 -7.73
CA GLY A 323 7.25 -0.24 -8.72
C GLY A 323 7.02 1.15 -8.11
N GLU A 324 7.12 1.30 -6.79
CA GLU A 324 6.79 2.50 -6.02
C GLU A 324 7.96 3.48 -5.89
N THR A 325 7.68 4.70 -5.47
CA THR A 325 8.69 5.75 -5.22
C THR A 325 9.43 5.62 -3.88
N ARG A 326 9.74 4.39 -3.48
CA ARG A 326 10.57 4.05 -2.31
C ARG A 326 11.69 3.06 -2.67
N ALA A 327 12.91 3.29 -2.20
CA ALA A 327 14.08 2.50 -2.58
C ALA A 327 14.23 1.20 -1.78
N THR A 328 13.92 1.22 -0.47
CA THR A 328 14.05 0.07 0.44
C THR A 328 13.01 0.11 1.56
N ASP A 329 12.74 -1.03 2.21
CA ASP A 329 11.97 -1.05 3.47
C ASP A 329 12.66 -0.19 4.56
N GLU A 330 11.91 0.40 5.50
CA GLU A 330 12.46 1.35 6.50
C GLU A 330 13.65 0.81 7.31
N VAL A 331 13.69 -0.50 7.58
CA VAL A 331 14.80 -1.16 8.29
C VAL A 331 16.14 -1.05 7.56
N ASP A 332 16.13 -0.80 6.25
CA ASP A 332 17.33 -0.59 5.42
C ASP A 332 17.68 0.89 5.19
N ASP A 333 16.87 1.83 5.68
CA ASP A 333 17.12 3.27 5.48
C ASP A 333 18.49 3.72 5.99
N PRO A 334 18.99 3.31 7.18
CA PRO A 334 20.35 3.63 7.62
C PRO A 334 21.44 3.07 6.70
N ALA A 335 21.20 1.91 6.08
CA ALA A 335 22.12 1.30 5.13
C ALA A 335 22.09 2.02 3.76
N SER A 336 20.93 2.49 3.32
CA SER A 336 20.80 3.30 2.11
C SER A 336 21.52 4.65 2.26
N GLN A 337 21.41 5.29 3.42
CA GLN A 337 22.11 6.52 3.75
C GLN A 337 23.62 6.30 3.83
N ALA A 338 24.08 5.20 4.45
CA ALA A 338 25.49 4.81 4.44
C ALA A 338 26.03 4.48 3.03
N ALA A 339 25.16 4.05 2.10
CA ALA A 339 25.49 3.87 0.69
C ALA A 339 25.43 5.17 -0.15
N GLY A 340 25.09 6.30 0.48
CA GLY A 340 25.07 7.65 -0.13
C GLY A 340 23.68 8.18 -0.50
N LEU A 341 22.60 7.42 -0.27
CA LEU A 341 21.24 7.87 -0.59
C LEU A 341 20.80 9.00 0.35
N ASN A 342 20.22 10.04 -0.25
CA ASN A 342 19.60 11.19 0.43
C ASN A 342 18.41 11.64 -0.43
N SER A 343 17.54 12.49 0.11
CA SER A 343 16.30 12.93 -0.55
C SER A 343 16.55 13.54 -1.94
N ASP A 344 17.55 14.42 -2.08
CA ASP A 344 17.85 15.09 -3.35
C ASP A 344 18.35 14.09 -4.42
N LEU A 345 19.15 13.10 -4.01
CA LEU A 345 19.58 11.99 -4.86
C LEU A 345 18.41 11.03 -5.19
N TRP A 346 17.46 10.85 -4.28
CA TRP A 346 16.27 10.03 -4.54
C TRP A 346 15.33 10.73 -5.54
N ILE A 347 14.95 11.99 -5.29
CA ILE A 347 14.13 12.81 -6.19
C ILE A 347 14.72 12.84 -7.60
N SER A 348 16.03 13.13 -7.73
CA SER A 348 16.70 13.13 -9.03
C SER A 348 16.76 11.74 -9.68
N THR A 349 16.81 10.65 -8.91
CA THR A 349 16.73 9.28 -9.43
C THR A 349 15.33 8.94 -9.95
N VAL A 350 14.27 9.29 -9.21
CA VAL A 350 12.88 9.12 -9.66
C VAL A 350 12.65 9.93 -10.93
N ASN A 351 13.05 11.20 -10.96
CA ASN A 351 12.91 12.08 -12.13
C ASN A 351 13.69 11.53 -13.35
N THR A 352 14.91 11.01 -13.15
CA THR A 352 15.69 10.37 -14.22
C THR A 352 14.99 9.13 -14.77
N ILE A 353 14.35 8.32 -13.93
CA ILE A 353 13.55 7.16 -14.37
C ILE A 353 12.30 7.63 -15.13
N THR A 354 11.58 8.63 -14.62
CA THR A 354 10.42 9.24 -15.28
C THR A 354 10.77 9.79 -16.67
N ASP A 355 11.93 10.44 -16.82
CA ASP A 355 12.43 10.91 -18.12
C ASP A 355 12.68 9.77 -19.13
N MET A 356 13.07 8.56 -18.69
CA MET A 356 13.20 7.39 -19.57
C MET A 356 11.84 7.03 -20.19
N TYR A 357 10.78 7.01 -19.36
CA TYR A 357 9.43 6.70 -19.83
C TYR A 357 8.87 7.84 -20.71
N ILE A 358 9.05 9.11 -20.33
CA ILE A 358 8.67 10.26 -21.16
C ILE A 358 9.34 10.18 -22.53
N SER A 359 10.66 9.99 -22.58
CA SER A 359 11.43 9.90 -23.83
C SER A 359 10.94 8.76 -24.72
N ALA A 360 10.73 7.58 -24.15
CA ALA A 360 10.38 6.37 -24.90
C ALA A 360 8.91 6.36 -25.39
N PHE A 361 7.95 6.77 -24.54
CA PHE A 361 6.51 6.76 -24.82
C PHE A 361 6.00 8.03 -25.53
N SER A 362 6.84 9.05 -25.72
CA SER A 362 6.45 10.24 -26.52
C SER A 362 6.47 10.00 -28.03
N GLN A 363 5.69 10.79 -28.75
CA GLN A 363 5.76 10.98 -30.19
C GLN A 363 5.39 12.44 -30.53
N GLY A 364 6.20 13.14 -31.33
CA GLY A 364 5.95 14.54 -31.70
C GLY A 364 6.17 15.58 -30.57
N GLY A 365 6.54 15.15 -29.36
CA GLY A 365 6.74 16.02 -28.19
C GLY A 365 5.75 15.76 -27.05
N SER A 366 4.77 14.89 -27.23
CA SER A 366 3.75 14.53 -26.24
C SER A 366 3.68 13.01 -26.06
N LEU A 367 3.21 12.55 -24.89
CA LEU A 367 2.96 11.13 -24.62
C LEU A 367 1.85 10.56 -25.53
N THR A 368 2.01 9.32 -25.99
CA THR A 368 0.99 8.61 -26.80
C THR A 368 0.10 7.67 -25.98
N LYS A 369 0.27 7.67 -24.65
CA LYS A 369 -0.27 6.69 -23.71
C LYS A 369 -0.31 7.33 -22.32
N SER A 370 -1.29 7.00 -21.49
CA SER A 370 -1.21 7.35 -20.06
C SER A 370 0.00 6.65 -19.44
N VAL A 371 0.96 7.42 -18.94
CA VAL A 371 2.08 6.93 -18.14
C VAL A 371 1.83 7.40 -16.72
N LEU A 372 1.85 6.50 -15.73
CA LEU A 372 1.50 6.80 -14.35
C LEU A 372 2.71 6.63 -13.44
N LEU A 373 3.06 7.66 -12.65
CA LEU A 373 4.01 7.54 -11.57
C LEU A 373 3.30 7.02 -10.31
N GLN A 374 3.76 5.89 -9.76
CA GLN A 374 3.29 5.37 -8.47
C GLN A 374 3.93 6.18 -7.33
N MET A 375 3.30 7.32 -7.01
CA MET A 375 3.87 8.45 -6.27
C MET A 375 3.91 8.29 -4.74
N ALA A 376 3.52 7.13 -4.22
CA ALA A 376 3.64 6.79 -2.81
C ALA A 376 4.15 5.36 -2.64
N PRO A 377 4.85 5.06 -1.52
CA PRO A 377 5.27 5.99 -0.48
C PRO A 377 6.51 6.82 -0.89
N PHE A 378 7.04 7.62 0.04
CA PHE A 378 8.35 8.29 -0.07
C PHE A 378 9.46 7.45 0.59
N GLN A 379 10.73 7.88 0.46
CA GLN A 379 11.89 7.18 1.02
C GLN A 379 12.27 7.69 2.42
N PHE A 380 12.53 9.00 2.60
CA PHE A 380 12.86 9.55 3.93
C PHE A 380 11.89 10.63 4.43
N VAL A 381 11.48 11.56 3.56
CA VAL A 381 10.60 12.69 3.93
C VAL A 381 9.49 12.96 2.91
N PRO A 382 8.29 13.45 3.32
CA PRO A 382 7.17 13.67 2.42
C PRO A 382 7.45 14.58 1.21
N ARG A 383 8.32 15.59 1.36
CA ARG A 383 8.77 16.47 0.27
C ARG A 383 9.31 15.73 -0.96
N GLU A 384 9.84 14.52 -0.81
CA GLU A 384 10.24 13.70 -1.96
C GLU A 384 9.04 13.42 -2.87
N ARG A 385 7.92 12.97 -2.29
CA ARG A 385 6.64 12.78 -2.98
C ARG A 385 6.17 14.04 -3.71
N LYS A 386 6.28 15.18 -3.04
CA LYS A 386 5.94 16.49 -3.63
C LYS A 386 6.78 16.79 -4.87
N GLU A 387 8.11 16.74 -4.77
CA GLU A 387 9.00 17.19 -5.82
C GLU A 387 8.97 16.30 -7.07
N PHE A 388 8.98 14.97 -6.94
CA PHE A 388 8.89 14.11 -8.12
C PHE A 388 7.49 14.07 -8.75
N SER A 389 6.42 14.31 -7.98
CA SER A 389 5.06 14.36 -8.53
C SER A 389 4.81 15.65 -9.31
N ILE A 390 5.30 16.79 -8.81
CA ILE A 390 5.32 18.05 -9.58
C ILE A 390 6.12 17.86 -10.88
N TYR A 391 7.33 17.29 -10.80
CA TYR A 391 8.17 17.05 -11.96
C TYR A 391 7.46 16.19 -13.02
N ALA A 392 6.79 15.12 -12.60
CA ALA A 392 6.03 14.22 -13.47
C ALA A 392 4.82 14.92 -14.13
N ALA A 393 3.97 15.57 -13.34
CA ALA A 393 2.73 16.17 -13.82
C ALA A 393 2.96 17.34 -14.79
N GLU A 394 3.94 18.20 -14.53
CA GLU A 394 4.39 19.25 -15.46
C GLU A 394 4.83 18.73 -16.84
N ARG A 395 5.06 17.41 -16.98
CA ARG A 395 5.49 16.74 -18.22
C ARG A 395 4.44 15.78 -18.76
N GLY A 396 3.20 15.86 -18.28
CA GLY A 396 2.08 15.03 -18.74
C GLY A 396 2.03 13.61 -18.17
N VAL A 397 2.92 13.26 -17.24
CA VAL A 397 2.89 11.96 -16.56
C VAL A 397 1.81 12.01 -15.50
N GLY A 398 0.83 11.10 -15.61
CA GLY A 398 -0.25 10.95 -14.65
C GLY A 398 0.25 10.53 -13.27
N LEU A 399 -0.53 10.88 -12.27
CA LEU A 399 -0.20 10.67 -10.87
C LEU A 399 -1.02 9.52 -10.32
N SER A 400 -0.37 8.51 -9.73
CA SER A 400 -1.09 7.43 -9.07
C SER A 400 -0.62 7.18 -7.64
N LEU A 401 -1.58 7.18 -6.71
CA LEU A 401 -1.33 6.93 -5.29
C LEU A 401 -1.70 5.50 -4.91
N ASN A 402 -0.83 4.86 -4.14
CA ASN A 402 -1.06 3.52 -3.60
C ASN A 402 -1.71 3.64 -2.21
N GLY A 403 -3.05 3.68 -2.17
CA GLY A 403 -3.83 3.86 -0.95
C GLY A 403 -5.03 4.79 -1.12
N LEU A 404 -6.17 4.24 -1.53
CA LEU A 404 -7.49 4.89 -1.47
C LEU A 404 -8.38 4.21 -0.43
N PHE A 405 -8.79 5.02 0.54
CA PHE A 405 -9.64 4.68 1.69
C PHE A 405 -10.89 5.58 1.73
N ALA A 406 -11.87 5.25 2.58
CA ALA A 406 -13.09 6.03 2.78
C ALA A 406 -12.84 7.45 3.37
N ASP A 407 -11.82 7.58 4.21
CA ASP A 407 -11.21 8.85 4.64
C ASP A 407 -9.70 8.64 4.85
N THR A 408 -8.91 9.70 5.05
CA THR A 408 -7.44 9.61 5.13
C THR A 408 -6.86 10.82 5.87
N ASN A 409 -5.82 10.57 6.68
CA ASN A 409 -5.03 11.59 7.36
C ASN A 409 -3.82 12.03 6.50
N VAL A 410 -3.12 13.10 6.90
CA VAL A 410 -2.10 13.88 6.13
C VAL A 410 -2.39 13.90 4.62
N ALA A 411 -3.64 14.20 4.31
CA ALA A 411 -4.15 14.25 2.96
C ALA A 411 -3.75 15.56 2.28
N LEU A 412 -3.87 16.67 3.01
CA LEU A 412 -3.72 18.04 2.49
C LEU A 412 -2.82 18.86 3.42
N ALA A 413 -1.50 18.72 3.26
CA ALA A 413 -0.48 19.28 4.14
C ALA A 413 0.07 20.64 3.67
N CYS A 414 -0.59 21.32 2.74
CA CYS A 414 -0.37 22.77 2.59
C CYS A 414 -0.56 23.50 3.93
N ASP A 415 0.27 24.50 4.17
CA ASP A 415 0.46 25.20 5.45
C ASP A 415 1.14 24.39 6.58
N ARG A 416 1.48 23.10 6.40
CA ARG A 416 2.29 22.34 7.38
C ARG A 416 3.70 22.96 7.49
N PRO A 417 4.15 23.41 8.68
CA PRO A 417 5.38 24.18 8.80
C PRO A 417 6.64 23.30 8.63
N GLY A 418 7.41 23.58 7.60
CA GLY A 418 8.69 22.91 7.30
C GLY A 418 8.87 22.66 5.81
N VAL A 419 10.10 22.77 5.31
CA VAL A 419 10.39 22.54 3.88
C VAL A 419 10.09 21.10 3.44
N ASP A 420 10.23 20.15 4.36
CA ASP A 420 10.04 18.72 4.11
C ASP A 420 8.58 18.25 4.16
N TYR A 421 7.63 19.15 4.51
CA TYR A 421 6.24 18.81 4.83
C TYR A 421 5.17 19.71 4.18
N ASN A 422 5.49 21.00 3.91
CA ASN A 422 4.51 21.94 3.36
C ASN A 422 4.04 21.54 1.96
N CYS A 423 2.73 21.34 1.77
CA CYS A 423 2.10 20.82 0.55
C CYS A 423 2.72 19.48 0.08
N ALA A 424 2.97 18.55 1.01
CA ALA A 424 3.55 17.23 0.73
C ALA A 424 2.70 16.05 1.25
N GLY A 425 1.43 16.31 1.58
CA GLY A 425 0.42 15.33 1.95
C GLY A 425 0.01 14.44 0.77
N SER A 426 -0.72 13.37 1.07
CA SER A 426 -1.01 12.28 0.15
C SER A 426 -1.87 12.67 -1.06
N TYR A 427 -2.69 13.72 -0.94
CA TYR A 427 -3.54 14.22 -2.03
C TYR A 427 -3.15 15.64 -2.52
N ASP A 428 -2.21 16.35 -1.89
CA ASP A 428 -1.84 17.74 -2.26
C ASP A 428 -1.49 17.87 -3.75
N GLN A 429 -0.68 16.95 -4.30
CA GLN A 429 -0.29 16.98 -5.71
C GLN A 429 -1.36 16.40 -6.64
N ILE A 430 -2.26 15.55 -6.13
CA ILE A 430 -3.40 15.07 -6.92
C ILE A 430 -4.36 16.25 -7.15
N VAL A 431 -4.80 16.92 -6.08
CA VAL A 431 -5.72 18.07 -6.14
C VAL A 431 -5.12 19.24 -6.96
N LEU A 432 -3.80 19.37 -7.03
CA LEU A 432 -3.13 20.38 -7.86
C LEU A 432 -3.15 20.08 -9.37
N TYR A 433 -3.17 18.80 -9.77
CA TYR A 433 -2.99 18.37 -11.17
C TYR A 433 -4.12 17.51 -11.77
N ASN A 434 -5.19 17.27 -11.01
CA ASN A 434 -6.33 16.43 -11.40
C ASN A 434 -7.23 16.98 -12.53
N ASN A 435 -6.89 18.14 -13.09
CA ASN A 435 -7.50 18.68 -14.31
C ASN A 435 -6.42 18.93 -15.41
N GLN A 436 -5.26 18.25 -15.31
CA GLN A 436 -4.08 18.47 -16.16
C GLN A 436 -3.42 17.17 -16.61
N VAL A 437 -3.40 16.13 -15.76
CA VAL A 437 -2.85 14.80 -16.05
C VAL A 437 -3.72 13.69 -15.45
N PRO A 438 -3.70 12.45 -15.99
CA PRO A 438 -4.56 11.39 -15.48
C PRO A 438 -4.26 10.98 -14.03
N ILE A 439 -5.30 10.77 -13.24
CA ILE A 439 -5.23 10.40 -11.82
C ILE A 439 -5.61 8.93 -11.64
N GLY A 440 -4.77 8.17 -10.92
CA GLY A 440 -5.04 6.78 -10.57
C GLY A 440 -4.98 6.53 -9.07
N PHE A 441 -5.88 5.73 -8.52
CA PHE A 441 -5.77 5.23 -7.15
C PHE A 441 -5.61 3.73 -7.15
N GLU A 442 -4.73 3.20 -6.30
CA GLU A 442 -4.77 1.79 -5.92
C GLU A 442 -5.47 1.59 -4.59
N THR A 443 -6.32 0.56 -4.54
CA THR A 443 -7.01 0.14 -3.33
C THR A 443 -7.11 -1.40 -3.28
N TYR A 444 -7.34 -1.92 -2.08
CA TYR A 444 -7.36 -3.35 -1.79
C TYR A 444 -8.60 -3.74 -0.99
N GLY A 445 -8.99 -5.01 -1.05
CA GLY A 445 -10.15 -5.52 -0.30
C GLY A 445 -10.12 -5.23 1.21
N TYR A 446 -8.93 -5.17 1.84
CA TYR A 446 -8.78 -4.79 3.25
C TYR A 446 -8.84 -3.28 3.52
N MET A 447 -8.66 -2.43 2.50
CA MET A 447 -8.80 -0.96 2.61
C MET A 447 -10.26 -0.52 2.56
N LEU A 448 -11.08 -1.23 1.77
CA LEU A 448 -12.51 -0.97 1.57
C LEU A 448 -13.36 -2.25 1.81
N PRO A 449 -13.28 -2.89 2.99
CA PRO A 449 -13.82 -4.24 3.24
C PRO A 449 -15.33 -4.30 3.47
N THR A 450 -16.01 -3.16 3.64
CA THR A 450 -17.47 -3.05 3.72
C THR A 450 -18.03 -2.23 2.56
N GLN A 451 -19.31 -2.45 2.25
CA GLN A 451 -20.04 -1.64 1.27
C GLN A 451 -20.01 -0.14 1.63
N THR A 452 -20.04 0.18 2.92
CA THR A 452 -19.92 1.54 3.45
C THR A 452 -18.57 2.16 3.08
N GLU A 453 -17.46 1.50 3.43
CA GLU A 453 -16.14 2.02 3.11
C GLU A 453 -15.93 2.08 1.60
N PHE A 454 -16.43 1.10 0.84
CA PHE A 454 -16.37 1.10 -0.62
C PHE A 454 -17.09 2.31 -1.23
N LEU A 455 -18.34 2.61 -0.86
CA LEU A 455 -19.07 3.81 -1.31
C LEU A 455 -18.26 5.09 -1.04
N TRP A 456 -17.79 5.28 0.20
CA TRP A 456 -17.07 6.49 0.58
C TRP A 456 -15.66 6.56 -0.03
N GLY A 457 -15.02 5.43 -0.32
CA GLY A 457 -13.78 5.34 -1.07
C GLY A 457 -13.96 5.73 -2.55
N LEU A 458 -15.05 5.30 -3.19
CA LEU A 458 -15.38 5.74 -4.56
C LEU A 458 -15.67 7.25 -4.59
N LEU A 459 -16.46 7.77 -3.64
CA LEU A 459 -16.71 9.20 -3.48
C LEU A 459 -15.42 10.00 -3.29
N ASN A 460 -14.50 9.52 -2.44
CA ASN A 460 -13.19 10.11 -2.22
C ASN A 460 -12.36 10.14 -3.53
N GLY A 461 -12.28 9.01 -4.25
CA GLY A 461 -11.54 8.93 -5.52
C GLY A 461 -12.10 9.87 -6.60
N MET A 462 -13.43 9.98 -6.71
CA MET A 462 -14.08 10.86 -7.69
C MET A 462 -13.96 12.34 -7.33
N ASP A 463 -14.02 12.74 -6.06
CA ASP A 463 -13.69 14.11 -5.59
C ASP A 463 -12.29 14.56 -6.08
N LYS A 464 -11.33 13.63 -6.16
CA LYS A 464 -9.98 13.86 -6.70
C LYS A 464 -9.86 13.68 -8.21
N LYS A 465 -10.96 13.46 -8.93
CA LYS A 465 -11.05 13.24 -10.39
C LYS A 465 -10.24 12.03 -10.87
N ALA A 466 -10.41 10.90 -10.21
CA ALA A 466 -9.81 9.64 -10.66
C ALA A 466 -10.27 9.24 -12.08
N ASP A 467 -9.32 8.86 -12.93
CA ASP A 467 -9.52 8.13 -14.19
C ASP A 467 -9.44 6.62 -13.97
N TYR A 468 -8.57 6.17 -13.06
CA TYR A 468 -8.25 4.76 -12.88
C TYR A 468 -8.37 4.33 -11.42
N ILE A 469 -9.33 3.46 -11.12
CA ILE A 469 -9.38 2.76 -9.83
C ILE A 469 -8.75 1.38 -10.01
N ARG A 470 -7.48 1.26 -9.61
CA ARG A 470 -6.69 0.02 -9.59
C ARG A 470 -7.11 -0.80 -8.36
N MET A 471 -7.58 -2.03 -8.58
CA MET A 471 -8.16 -2.86 -7.52
C MET A 471 -7.45 -4.20 -7.39
N SER A 472 -7.02 -4.53 -6.18
CA SER A 472 -6.34 -5.78 -5.83
C SER A 472 -7.06 -6.53 -4.70
N SER A 473 -7.06 -7.86 -4.72
CA SER A 473 -7.66 -8.70 -3.66
C SER A 473 -9.16 -8.47 -3.38
N PHE A 474 -9.93 -8.00 -4.38
CA PHE A 474 -11.39 -7.81 -4.28
C PHE A 474 -12.23 -9.04 -4.68
N GLY A 475 -11.61 -10.18 -5.00
CA GLY A 475 -12.31 -11.35 -5.58
C GLY A 475 -13.51 -11.82 -4.76
N GLU A 476 -13.34 -12.01 -3.46
CA GLU A 476 -14.39 -12.47 -2.53
C GLU A 476 -15.47 -11.41 -2.24
N LEU A 477 -15.16 -10.12 -2.45
CA LEU A 477 -16.11 -9.02 -2.29
C LEU A 477 -16.98 -8.84 -3.54
N LEU A 478 -16.40 -9.00 -4.74
CA LEU A 478 -17.09 -8.81 -6.01
C LEU A 478 -17.78 -10.07 -6.54
N VAL A 479 -17.30 -11.26 -6.17
CA VAL A 479 -17.78 -12.56 -6.69
C VAL A 479 -18.40 -13.38 -5.56
N LEU A 480 -19.70 -13.61 -5.63
CA LEU A 480 -20.42 -14.48 -4.71
C LEU A 480 -20.08 -15.96 -4.94
N PRO A 481 -20.24 -16.83 -3.93
CA PRO A 481 -20.15 -18.28 -4.11
C PRO A 481 -21.00 -18.79 -5.30
N GLY A 482 -20.36 -19.54 -6.20
CA GLY A 482 -20.94 -19.96 -7.49
C GLY A 482 -20.65 -19.03 -8.67
N GLY A 483 -19.92 -17.92 -8.48
CA GLY A 483 -19.41 -17.07 -9.57
C GLY A 483 -20.32 -15.92 -10.02
N ALA A 484 -21.39 -15.62 -9.27
CA ALA A 484 -22.28 -14.50 -9.58
C ALA A 484 -21.69 -13.15 -9.10
N PRO A 485 -22.00 -12.01 -9.76
CA PRO A 485 -21.64 -10.68 -9.24
C PRO A 485 -22.29 -10.39 -7.89
N ASN A 486 -21.55 -9.75 -7.00
CA ASN A 486 -22.08 -9.18 -5.77
C ASN A 486 -22.58 -7.75 -6.04
N THR A 487 -23.89 -7.62 -6.29
CA THR A 487 -24.54 -6.35 -6.65
C THR A 487 -24.28 -5.23 -5.63
N ALA A 488 -24.11 -5.57 -4.35
CA ALA A 488 -23.76 -4.60 -3.30
C ALA A 488 -22.49 -3.78 -3.61
N TYR A 489 -21.55 -4.32 -4.40
CA TYR A 489 -20.34 -3.64 -4.85
C TYR A 489 -20.38 -3.33 -6.36
N THR A 490 -20.87 -4.25 -7.20
CA THR A 490 -20.86 -4.04 -8.66
C THR A 490 -21.85 -2.97 -9.12
N ASP A 491 -22.95 -2.75 -8.41
CA ASP A 491 -23.89 -1.66 -8.71
C ASP A 491 -23.30 -0.30 -8.33
N LEU A 492 -22.51 -0.23 -7.25
CA LEU A 492 -21.72 0.96 -6.88
C LEU A 492 -20.62 1.26 -7.90
N MET A 493 -20.05 0.22 -8.54
CA MET A 493 -19.11 0.41 -9.65
C MET A 493 -19.81 0.89 -10.93
N ASP A 494 -21.01 0.37 -11.27
CA ASP A 494 -21.80 0.85 -12.40
C ASP A 494 -22.14 2.34 -12.25
N TRP A 495 -22.61 2.69 -11.04
CA TRP A 495 -22.87 4.06 -10.63
C TRP A 495 -21.63 4.94 -10.79
N ALA A 496 -20.49 4.59 -10.18
CA ALA A 496 -19.27 5.41 -10.21
C ALA A 496 -18.63 5.53 -11.61
N ASN A 497 -18.75 4.52 -12.48
CA ASN A 497 -18.27 4.58 -13.87
C ASN A 497 -18.90 5.72 -14.69
N GLN A 498 -19.99 6.34 -14.23
CA GLN A 498 -20.58 7.52 -14.88
C GLN A 498 -19.72 8.79 -14.73
N TRP A 499 -18.86 8.88 -13.70
CA TRP A 499 -18.03 10.06 -13.39
C TRP A 499 -16.52 9.80 -13.37
N ILE A 500 -16.07 8.54 -13.37
CA ILE A 500 -14.64 8.20 -13.44
C ILE A 500 -14.06 8.60 -14.81
N GLY A 501 -12.99 9.38 -14.80
CA GLY A 501 -12.34 9.93 -16.00
C GLY A 501 -13.23 10.90 -16.80
N LYS A 502 -14.00 11.73 -16.09
CA LYS A 502 -14.88 12.76 -16.67
C LYS A 502 -14.41 14.17 -16.34
N ASP A 503 -14.65 15.10 -17.25
CA ASP A 503 -14.42 16.53 -17.08
C ASP A 503 -15.72 17.36 -17.17
N LEU A 504 -15.61 18.68 -17.02
CA LEU A 504 -16.74 19.63 -17.06
C LEU A 504 -17.52 19.63 -18.39
N THR A 505 -16.90 19.16 -19.48
CA THR A 505 -17.45 19.10 -20.83
C THR A 505 -18.25 17.83 -21.09
N ASP A 506 -17.86 16.69 -20.50
CA ASP A 506 -18.39 15.35 -20.82
C ASP A 506 -18.99 14.58 -19.62
N THR A 507 -18.96 15.16 -18.40
CA THR A 507 -19.63 14.61 -17.22
C THR A 507 -21.17 14.63 -17.37
N PRO A 508 -21.89 13.55 -17.01
CA PRO A 508 -23.35 13.51 -17.08
C PRO A 508 -24.02 14.43 -16.04
N SER A 509 -23.34 14.68 -14.92
CA SER A 509 -23.83 15.51 -13.82
C SER A 509 -22.71 16.04 -12.92
N VAL A 510 -23.06 16.91 -11.98
CA VAL A 510 -22.18 17.41 -10.91
C VAL A 510 -22.84 17.16 -9.56
N TRP A 511 -22.07 16.81 -8.52
CA TRP A 511 -22.64 16.35 -7.25
C TRP A 511 -21.83 16.70 -6.01
N VAL A 512 -22.45 16.61 -4.83
CA VAL A 512 -21.78 16.72 -3.52
C VAL A 512 -22.28 15.65 -2.55
N ALA A 513 -21.35 14.95 -1.91
CA ALA A 513 -21.59 14.00 -0.83
C ALA A 513 -21.25 14.62 0.53
N MET A 514 -22.24 14.62 1.41
CA MET A 514 -22.28 15.37 2.66
C MET A 514 -21.50 14.65 3.76
N ARG A 515 -20.27 15.10 4.02
CA ARG A 515 -19.41 14.52 5.07
C ARG A 515 -18.55 15.55 5.79
N GLU A 516 -17.88 15.08 6.83
CA GLU A 516 -16.83 15.78 7.54
C GLU A 516 -15.81 14.74 8.07
N HIS A 517 -14.56 15.13 8.33
CA HIS A 517 -13.51 14.19 8.71
C HIS A 517 -13.89 13.38 9.94
N ARG A 518 -13.56 12.09 9.98
CA ARG A 518 -13.80 11.27 11.17
C ARG A 518 -12.56 11.15 12.06
N ASN A 519 -12.74 11.38 13.37
CA ASN A 519 -11.75 11.00 14.38
C ASN A 519 -12.44 10.42 15.64
N PRO A 520 -12.07 9.20 16.11
CA PRO A 520 -11.00 8.35 15.58
C PRO A 520 -11.33 7.76 14.20
N LEU A 521 -10.30 7.61 13.36
CA LEU A 521 -10.40 6.96 12.05
C LEU A 521 -9.90 5.52 12.14
N ARG A 522 -10.54 4.61 11.40
CA ARG A 522 -10.10 3.23 11.17
C ARG A 522 -9.78 3.07 9.69
N TYR A 523 -8.65 2.43 9.38
CA TYR A 523 -8.23 2.16 8.01
C TYR A 523 -8.70 0.76 7.56
N GLY A 524 -9.96 0.66 7.14
CA GLY A 524 -10.54 -0.61 6.70
C GLY A 524 -10.49 -1.69 7.79
N ASP A 525 -10.03 -2.89 7.45
CA ASP A 525 -9.74 -3.95 8.43
C ASP A 525 -8.24 -4.20 8.68
N THR A 526 -7.38 -3.20 8.37
CA THR A 526 -6.04 -3.11 8.98
C THR A 526 -6.12 -2.91 10.49
N GLY A 527 -7.30 -2.62 11.06
CA GLY A 527 -7.57 -2.71 12.49
C GLY A 527 -6.95 -1.61 13.34
N ASP A 528 -5.94 -0.92 12.82
CA ASP A 528 -5.37 0.31 13.31
C ASP A 528 -6.48 1.36 13.49
N VAL A 529 -6.45 2.04 14.64
CA VAL A 529 -7.32 3.18 14.92
C VAL A 529 -6.45 4.38 15.23
N GLU A 530 -6.62 5.42 14.43
CA GLU A 530 -5.96 6.70 14.56
C GLU A 530 -6.81 7.64 15.43
N TYR A 531 -6.30 7.94 16.63
CA TYR A 531 -6.99 8.76 17.63
C TYR A 531 -6.66 10.27 17.54
N THR A 532 -5.86 10.68 16.57
CA THR A 532 -5.35 12.06 16.41
C THR A 532 -5.04 12.35 14.94
N SER A 533 -5.69 13.33 14.34
CA SER A 533 -5.53 13.67 12.92
C SER A 533 -4.52 14.80 12.70
N GLU A 534 -3.58 14.63 11.77
CA GLU A 534 -2.75 15.70 11.20
C GLU A 534 -3.13 15.93 9.74
N TYR A 535 -3.45 17.18 9.35
CA TYR A 535 -3.77 17.59 7.98
C TYR A 535 -4.77 16.68 7.22
N PRO A 536 -5.91 16.30 7.84
CA PRO A 536 -6.88 15.40 7.22
C PRO A 536 -7.70 16.07 6.11
N GLN A 537 -8.50 15.26 5.42
CA GLN A 537 -9.51 15.75 4.48
C GLN A 537 -10.66 16.44 5.24
N LEU A 538 -10.86 17.74 5.05
CA LEU A 538 -11.93 18.53 5.69
C LEU A 538 -13.00 18.96 4.68
N GLY A 539 -14.24 19.16 5.14
CA GLY A 539 -15.37 19.56 4.29
C GLY A 539 -16.04 18.39 3.57
N ASN A 540 -16.77 18.65 2.48
CA ASN A 540 -17.52 17.64 1.71
C ASN A 540 -16.69 17.02 0.58
N TYR A 541 -17.07 15.82 0.12
CA TYR A 541 -16.58 15.30 -1.16
C TYR A 541 -17.44 15.86 -2.30
N GLN A 542 -16.82 16.49 -3.28
CA GLN A 542 -17.45 17.44 -4.20
C GLN A 542 -16.98 17.22 -5.64
N PHE A 543 -17.94 17.12 -6.55
CA PHE A 543 -17.71 16.87 -7.97
C PHE A 543 -18.32 18.01 -8.81
N TRP A 544 -17.71 19.21 -8.71
CA TRP A 544 -18.18 20.45 -9.35
C TRP A 544 -19.57 20.97 -8.92
N LEU A 545 -20.05 20.47 -7.78
CA LEU A 545 -21.14 21.07 -7.00
C LEU A 545 -20.62 21.26 -5.58
N TYR A 546 -20.89 22.42 -4.98
CA TYR A 546 -20.29 22.86 -3.73
C TYR A 546 -21.37 23.23 -2.71
N GLN A 547 -21.38 22.59 -1.54
CA GLN A 547 -22.24 22.98 -0.42
C GLN A 547 -21.58 24.11 0.38
N ARG A 548 -22.33 25.19 0.61
CA ARG A 548 -21.83 26.50 1.04
C ARG A 548 -22.22 26.82 2.48
N ASP A 549 -21.47 26.24 3.43
CA ASP A 549 -21.58 26.53 4.88
C ASP A 549 -21.31 28.01 5.24
N ASP A 550 -20.69 28.77 4.33
CA ASP A 550 -20.40 30.20 4.46
C ASP A 550 -21.54 31.12 3.99
N ALA A 551 -22.56 30.58 3.31
CA ALA A 551 -23.69 31.37 2.83
C ALA A 551 -24.65 31.79 3.98
N PRO A 552 -25.36 32.92 3.86
CA PRO A 552 -26.23 33.43 4.91
C PRO A 552 -27.27 32.40 5.35
N ASN A 553 -27.32 32.12 6.67
CA ASN A 553 -28.26 31.18 7.29
C ASN A 553 -28.18 29.73 6.75
N ALA A 554 -27.07 29.34 6.11
CA ALA A 554 -26.91 28.06 5.42
C ALA A 554 -25.91 27.08 6.07
N ARG A 555 -25.40 27.40 7.27
CA ARG A 555 -24.42 26.58 7.98
C ARG A 555 -25.03 25.26 8.48
N THR A 556 -24.43 24.15 8.07
CA THR A 556 -24.84 22.79 8.43
C THR A 556 -24.14 22.26 9.68
N VAL A 557 -24.64 21.12 10.18
CA VAL A 557 -23.99 20.27 11.19
C VAL A 557 -23.83 18.86 10.63
N PRO A 558 -22.61 18.29 10.61
CA PRO A 558 -22.38 16.89 10.26
C PRO A 558 -22.66 15.96 11.45
N GLU A 559 -23.24 14.81 11.17
CA GLU A 559 -23.59 13.76 12.15
C GLU A 559 -23.23 12.37 11.60
N THR A 560 -23.20 11.34 12.45
CA THR A 560 -22.82 9.96 12.10
C THR A 560 -23.69 8.93 12.83
N ASN A 561 -23.96 7.79 12.20
CA ASN A 561 -24.55 6.63 12.85
C ASN A 561 -23.64 6.01 13.92
N GLN A 562 -22.30 6.09 13.78
CA GLN A 562 -21.38 5.35 14.65
C GLN A 562 -21.09 6.07 15.98
N ALA A 563 -21.38 5.39 17.10
CA ALA A 563 -21.19 5.96 18.44
C ALA A 563 -19.72 6.02 18.88
N THR A 564 -18.95 4.96 18.60
CA THR A 564 -17.54 4.83 19.03
C THR A 564 -16.66 4.19 17.97
N GLU A 565 -15.39 4.55 17.96
CA GLU A 565 -14.32 3.91 17.19
C GLU A 565 -13.08 3.75 18.08
N GLY A 566 -12.40 2.60 18.01
CA GLY A 566 -11.32 2.23 18.93
C GLY A 566 -11.70 2.23 20.42
N GLY A 567 -13.00 2.21 20.74
CA GLY A 567 -13.52 2.37 22.10
C GLY A 567 -13.58 3.83 22.60
N GLN A 568 -13.29 4.83 21.78
CA GLN A 568 -13.51 6.26 22.07
C GLN A 568 -14.74 6.79 21.31
N PRO A 569 -15.43 7.85 21.77
CA PRO A 569 -16.53 8.49 21.03
C PRO A 569 -16.07 9.03 19.68
N VAL A 570 -16.90 8.89 18.64
CA VAL A 570 -16.61 9.49 17.32
C VAL A 570 -16.95 10.98 17.31
N GLY A 571 -15.95 11.80 17.06
CA GLY A 571 -16.10 13.21 16.68
C GLY A 571 -15.94 13.40 15.17
N LEU A 572 -16.46 14.52 14.65
CA LEU A 572 -16.23 14.93 13.27
C LEU A 572 -15.50 16.28 13.18
N GLY A 573 -14.61 16.43 12.19
CA GLY A 573 -13.72 17.58 12.02
C GLY A 573 -12.44 17.45 12.85
N LEU A 574 -11.92 18.57 13.36
CA LEU A 574 -10.66 18.61 14.12
C LEU A 574 -10.87 18.25 15.61
N CYS A 575 -11.41 17.05 15.86
CA CYS A 575 -11.60 16.49 17.19
C CYS A 575 -10.55 15.41 17.50
N PRO A 576 -10.00 15.32 18.73
CA PRO A 576 -10.00 16.33 19.77
C PRO A 576 -9.14 17.55 19.40
N ALA A 577 -9.34 18.66 20.13
CA ALA A 577 -8.62 19.92 19.88
C ALA A 577 -7.09 19.75 20.07
N GLY A 578 -6.37 19.77 18.95
CA GLY A 578 -4.95 19.43 18.85
C GLY A 578 -4.58 18.94 17.45
N ALA A 579 -5.57 18.41 16.70
CA ALA A 579 -5.43 18.02 15.31
C ALA A 579 -4.90 19.17 14.42
N ALA A 580 -3.93 18.87 13.56
CA ALA A 580 -3.17 19.88 12.83
C ALA A 580 -3.86 20.26 11.51
N GLY A 581 -4.84 21.17 11.57
CA GLY A 581 -5.52 21.69 10.38
C GLY A 581 -5.70 23.23 10.41
N PRO A 582 -6.48 23.81 9.48
CA PRO A 582 -6.76 25.24 9.43
C PRO A 582 -7.24 25.79 10.78
N PRO A 583 -6.53 26.77 11.39
CA PRO A 583 -6.86 27.22 12.74
C PRO A 583 -8.28 27.77 12.87
N GLY A 584 -9.10 27.12 13.71
CA GLY A 584 -10.49 27.49 13.94
C GLY A 584 -11.52 26.71 13.12
N TYR A 585 -11.13 25.70 12.34
CA TYR A 585 -12.06 24.74 11.75
C TYR A 585 -12.90 24.04 12.85
N PRO A 586 -14.20 23.78 12.65
CA PRO A 586 -15.04 23.18 13.68
C PRO A 586 -14.61 21.77 14.11
N CYS A 587 -14.96 21.44 15.36
CA CYS A 587 -14.97 20.09 15.90
C CYS A 587 -16.38 19.80 16.44
N PHE A 588 -16.99 18.73 15.95
CA PHE A 588 -18.29 18.21 16.33
C PHE A 588 -18.08 16.97 17.22
N ALA A 589 -17.67 17.20 18.48
CA ALA A 589 -17.25 16.13 19.40
C ALA A 589 -18.38 15.18 19.88
N ASN A 590 -19.64 15.50 19.58
CA ASN A 590 -20.82 14.68 19.86
C ASN A 590 -21.62 14.45 18.57
N ALA A 591 -20.95 13.99 17.50
CA ALA A 591 -21.56 13.84 16.18
C ALA A 591 -22.48 12.61 16.04
N HIS A 592 -22.41 11.65 16.97
CA HIS A 592 -23.26 10.46 16.93
C HIS A 592 -24.75 10.80 17.11
N ASN A 593 -25.58 10.37 16.15
CA ASN A 593 -27.03 10.46 16.22
C ASN A 593 -27.66 9.06 16.09
N PRO A 594 -28.27 8.51 17.16
CA PRO A 594 -28.88 7.17 17.15
C PRO A 594 -30.20 7.08 16.39
N ALA A 595 -30.68 8.16 15.76
CA ALA A 595 -31.78 8.14 14.80
C ALA A 595 -31.32 7.90 13.35
N LEU A 596 -30.00 7.76 13.11
CA LEU A 596 -29.41 7.32 11.85
C LEU A 596 -29.17 5.79 11.88
N PRO A 597 -29.36 5.06 10.77
CA PRO A 597 -29.26 3.61 10.75
C PRO A 597 -27.82 3.11 10.58
N ASP A 598 -27.43 2.08 11.34
CA ASP A 598 -26.13 1.40 11.16
C ASP A 598 -26.03 0.66 9.81
N SER A 599 -27.17 0.28 9.22
CA SER A 599 -27.25 -0.56 8.02
C SER A 599 -27.27 0.18 6.69
N ALA A 600 -27.09 1.51 6.68
CA ALA A 600 -27.08 2.32 5.46
C ALA A 600 -25.69 2.96 5.27
N PRO A 601 -24.96 2.64 4.18
CA PRO A 601 -23.70 3.30 3.82
C PRO A 601 -23.73 4.84 3.91
N GLU A 602 -24.85 5.43 3.51
CA GLU A 602 -25.13 6.86 3.45
C GLU A 602 -25.17 7.54 4.83
N ALA A 603 -25.42 6.78 5.89
CA ALA A 603 -25.51 7.25 7.28
C ALA A 603 -24.16 7.28 8.03
N TRP A 604 -23.09 6.77 7.41
CA TRP A 604 -21.74 6.74 7.97
C TRP A 604 -21.25 8.15 8.33
N VAL A 605 -21.45 9.12 7.44
CA VAL A 605 -21.45 10.55 7.76
C VAL A 605 -22.52 11.22 6.90
N ILE A 606 -23.25 12.16 7.48
CA ILE A 606 -24.33 12.93 6.83
C ILE A 606 -24.28 14.38 7.32
N ARG A 607 -24.87 15.34 6.59
CA ARG A 607 -25.08 16.72 7.09
C ARG A 607 -26.55 17.05 7.24
N ARG A 608 -26.86 17.94 8.17
CA ARG A 608 -28.19 18.55 8.29
C ARG A 608 -28.16 20.06 8.42
N THR A 609 -29.30 20.69 8.14
CA THR A 609 -29.58 22.07 8.57
C THR A 609 -29.50 22.22 10.09
N ASP A 610 -29.38 23.46 10.57
CA ASP A 610 -29.31 23.76 12.00
C ASP A 610 -30.25 24.91 12.39
N GLN A 611 -31.55 24.64 12.32
CA GLN A 611 -32.60 25.58 12.74
C GLN A 611 -32.41 26.11 14.16
N ALA A 612 -31.83 25.31 15.06
CA ALA A 612 -31.53 25.69 16.44
C ALA A 612 -30.58 26.90 16.55
N SER A 613 -29.59 27.01 15.66
CA SER A 613 -28.68 28.18 15.56
C SER A 613 -29.13 29.19 14.50
N ASN A 614 -30.40 29.15 14.07
CA ASN A 614 -30.98 29.97 13.01
C ASN A 614 -30.30 29.77 11.63
N ASN A 615 -29.94 28.52 11.30
CA ASN A 615 -29.49 28.12 9.95
C ASN A 615 -30.48 27.11 9.32
N PRO A 616 -31.67 27.57 8.87
CA PRO A 616 -32.64 26.72 8.19
C PRO A 616 -32.25 26.33 6.76
N LEU A 617 -31.25 26.96 6.15
CA LEU A 617 -30.88 26.69 4.76
C LEU A 617 -29.76 25.65 4.64
N MET A 618 -29.69 25.02 3.47
CA MET A 618 -28.48 24.36 2.97
C MET A 618 -28.27 24.88 1.54
N ALA A 619 -27.16 25.57 1.30
CA ALA A 619 -26.95 26.35 0.07
C ALA A 619 -25.92 25.70 -0.86
N PHE A 620 -26.09 25.89 -2.18
CA PHE A 620 -25.34 25.19 -3.22
C PHE A 620 -24.88 26.13 -4.34
N SER A 621 -23.59 26.05 -4.70
CA SER A 621 -23.04 26.66 -5.92
C SER A 621 -22.64 25.56 -6.91
N ILE A 622 -22.97 25.75 -8.18
CA ILE A 622 -22.51 24.91 -9.29
C ILE A 622 -21.18 25.49 -9.82
N ASP A 623 -20.31 24.67 -10.40
CA ASP A 623 -19.15 25.19 -11.15
C ASP A 623 -19.61 25.93 -12.42
N ASP A 624 -19.24 27.20 -12.55
CA ASP A 624 -19.56 28.06 -13.70
C ASP A 624 -19.14 27.43 -15.05
N GLY A 625 -18.11 26.57 -15.07
CA GLY A 625 -17.66 25.82 -16.24
C GLY A 625 -18.57 24.66 -16.62
N TYR A 626 -19.37 24.14 -15.70
CA TYR A 626 -20.43 23.16 -16.00
C TYR A 626 -21.71 23.88 -16.47
N ILE A 627 -22.26 24.80 -15.67
CA ILE A 627 -23.44 25.61 -16.03
C ILE A 627 -23.26 27.04 -15.52
N TYR A 628 -23.42 28.01 -16.41
CA TYR A 628 -23.55 29.43 -16.05
C TYR A 628 -24.50 30.18 -16.99
N GLY A 629 -25.41 30.97 -16.44
CA GLY A 629 -26.29 31.89 -17.17
C GLY A 629 -27.78 31.73 -16.85
N LEU A 630 -28.61 32.01 -17.85
CA LEU A 630 -30.08 32.11 -17.74
C LEU A 630 -30.77 31.07 -18.65
N ASN A 631 -31.94 30.58 -18.22
CA ASN A 631 -32.77 29.60 -18.94
C ASN A 631 -32.12 28.20 -19.02
N ASN A 632 -31.37 27.81 -18.00
CA ASN A 632 -30.83 26.45 -17.95
C ASN A 632 -31.98 25.47 -17.62
N GLN A 633 -31.92 24.28 -18.22
CA GLN A 633 -32.83 23.18 -17.90
C GLN A 633 -32.03 22.11 -17.17
N VAL A 634 -32.51 21.69 -16.00
CA VAL A 634 -31.82 20.72 -15.15
C VAL A 634 -32.77 19.75 -14.45
N GLU A 635 -32.23 18.61 -14.09
CA GLU A 635 -32.74 17.69 -13.09
C GLU A 635 -31.85 17.83 -11.85
N ILE A 636 -32.43 18.12 -10.68
CA ILE A 636 -31.74 18.15 -9.39
C ILE A 636 -32.26 17.01 -8.53
N ASP A 637 -31.39 16.10 -8.12
CA ASP A 637 -31.73 15.00 -7.21
C ASP A 637 -31.15 15.27 -5.82
N VAL A 638 -31.98 15.17 -4.79
CA VAL A 638 -31.61 15.35 -3.38
C VAL A 638 -31.91 14.07 -2.61
N THR A 639 -30.87 13.38 -2.14
CA THR A 639 -30.99 12.15 -1.34
C THR A 639 -30.90 12.48 0.14
N TYR A 640 -32.00 12.25 0.85
CA TYR A 640 -32.24 12.66 2.24
C TYR A 640 -32.70 11.50 3.12
N TRP A 641 -32.51 11.64 4.43
CA TRP A 641 -33.00 10.68 5.42
C TRP A 641 -34.47 10.93 5.73
N ASN A 642 -35.36 10.00 5.33
CA ASN A 642 -36.81 10.14 5.48
C ASN A 642 -37.28 9.72 6.89
N SER A 643 -36.88 10.52 7.88
CA SER A 643 -37.31 10.44 9.28
C SER A 643 -38.00 11.75 9.67
N GLY A 644 -39.01 11.67 10.53
CA GLY A 644 -39.89 12.80 10.87
C GLY A 644 -41.06 13.00 9.90
N THR A 645 -41.87 14.02 10.18
CA THR A 645 -43.09 14.42 9.45
C THR A 645 -43.14 15.92 9.13
N ASP A 646 -42.04 16.60 9.42
CA ASP A 646 -41.60 17.90 8.93
C ASP A 646 -41.31 17.84 7.41
N ARG A 647 -41.11 19.01 6.78
CA ARG A 647 -41.08 19.15 5.32
C ARG A 647 -40.16 20.29 4.88
N TRP A 648 -39.64 20.18 3.68
CA TRP A 648 -38.70 21.14 3.12
C TRP A 648 -39.00 21.49 1.66
N THR A 649 -38.34 22.52 1.15
CA THR A 649 -38.46 22.98 -0.24
C THR A 649 -37.08 23.19 -0.89
N LEU A 650 -37.01 23.09 -2.21
CA LEU A 650 -35.88 23.60 -3.00
C LEU A 650 -36.25 24.96 -3.58
N LYS A 651 -35.34 25.92 -3.51
CA LYS A 651 -35.50 27.28 -4.01
C LYS A 651 -34.35 27.68 -4.93
N TYR A 652 -34.67 28.41 -5.99
CA TYR A 652 -33.75 28.82 -7.04
C TYR A 652 -34.20 30.16 -7.63
N LEU A 653 -33.37 30.84 -8.42
CA LEU A 653 -33.82 31.95 -9.26
C LEU A 653 -34.31 31.43 -10.61
N ASP A 654 -35.45 31.92 -11.08
CA ASP A 654 -35.83 31.79 -12.48
C ASP A 654 -35.01 32.72 -13.40
N SER A 655 -35.15 32.50 -14.70
CA SER A 655 -34.51 33.24 -15.80
C SER A 655 -34.79 34.75 -15.82
N SER A 656 -35.74 35.25 -15.02
CA SER A 656 -36.03 36.67 -14.84
C SER A 656 -35.42 37.26 -13.55
N GLY A 657 -34.76 36.44 -12.73
CA GLY A 657 -34.14 36.82 -11.47
C GLY A 657 -35.10 36.83 -10.28
N VAL A 658 -36.21 36.08 -10.35
CA VAL A 658 -37.19 35.96 -9.25
C VAL A 658 -36.99 34.64 -8.52
N GLU A 659 -37.00 34.66 -7.18
CA GLU A 659 -36.94 33.44 -6.35
C GLU A 659 -38.22 32.62 -6.53
N GLN A 660 -38.05 31.39 -7.02
CA GLN A 660 -39.10 30.38 -7.16
C GLN A 660 -38.91 29.25 -6.16
N VAL A 661 -40.00 28.56 -5.86
CA VAL A 661 -40.00 27.32 -5.07
C VAL A 661 -40.31 26.16 -6.00
N ALA A 662 -39.41 25.19 -6.08
CA ALA A 662 -39.53 24.06 -6.99
C ALA A 662 -40.60 23.06 -6.54
N ILE A 663 -41.27 22.41 -7.49
CA ILE A 663 -42.21 21.33 -7.23
C ILE A 663 -41.48 19.99 -7.46
N PRO A 664 -41.44 19.07 -6.48
CA PRO A 664 -40.82 17.76 -6.66
C PRO A 664 -41.60 16.92 -7.69
N SER A 665 -40.87 16.11 -8.45
CA SER A 665 -41.39 15.36 -9.59
C SER A 665 -42.45 14.34 -9.17
N GLY A 666 -43.59 14.33 -9.87
CA GLY A 666 -44.77 13.56 -9.49
C GLY A 666 -45.64 14.19 -8.41
N GLY A 667 -45.20 15.28 -7.78
CA GLY A 667 -45.99 16.11 -6.87
C GLY A 667 -46.83 17.19 -7.59
N SER A 668 -47.61 17.93 -6.80
CA SER A 668 -48.36 19.11 -7.25
C SER A 668 -48.31 20.26 -6.24
N ASP A 669 -47.38 20.20 -5.30
CA ASP A 669 -47.23 21.06 -4.12
C ASP A 669 -45.71 21.20 -3.88
N PRO A 670 -45.14 22.41 -3.67
CA PRO A 670 -43.69 22.63 -3.59
C PRO A 670 -42.95 21.97 -2.40
N TRP A 671 -43.63 21.14 -1.60
CA TRP A 671 -43.10 20.54 -0.38
C TRP A 671 -42.67 19.10 -0.60
N VAL A 672 -41.42 18.79 -0.23
CA VAL A 672 -41.01 17.41 0.05
C VAL A 672 -41.46 17.07 1.46
N GLN A 673 -42.60 16.39 1.55
CA GLN A 673 -43.19 15.93 2.81
C GLN A 673 -42.48 14.66 3.30
N LYS A 674 -41.82 14.71 4.47
CA LYS A 674 -41.26 13.50 5.08
C LYS A 674 -42.39 12.61 5.60
N THR A 675 -42.23 11.30 5.45
CA THR A 675 -43.24 10.28 5.74
C THR A 675 -42.78 9.26 6.77
N ASN A 676 -41.68 9.56 7.48
CA ASN A 676 -41.10 8.74 8.55
C ASN A 676 -40.93 7.25 8.18
N THR A 677 -40.35 6.94 7.01
CA THR A 677 -40.10 5.55 6.59
C THR A 677 -38.91 4.91 7.30
N GLY A 678 -37.98 5.71 7.84
CA GLY A 678 -36.72 5.18 8.38
C GLY A 678 -35.84 4.58 7.29
N ALA A 679 -35.81 5.21 6.12
CA ALA A 679 -34.99 4.86 4.97
C ALA A 679 -34.49 6.14 4.29
N PHE A 680 -33.43 6.04 3.50
CA PHE A 680 -33.08 7.11 2.56
C PHE A 680 -34.12 7.19 1.42
N ALA A 681 -34.34 8.39 0.92
CA ALA A 681 -35.23 8.68 -0.20
C ALA A 681 -34.62 9.79 -1.05
N THR A 682 -34.96 9.83 -2.33
CA THR A 682 -34.51 10.87 -3.27
C THR A 682 -35.71 11.71 -3.72
N ALA A 683 -35.55 13.03 -3.73
CA ALA A 683 -36.51 13.98 -4.28
C ALA A 683 -35.92 14.65 -5.52
N SER A 684 -36.53 14.41 -6.67
CA SER A 684 -36.09 14.88 -7.99
C SER A 684 -36.84 16.14 -8.42
N PHE A 685 -36.15 17.18 -8.86
CA PHE A 685 -36.73 18.44 -9.32
C PHE A 685 -36.32 18.73 -10.77
N VAL A 686 -37.28 18.67 -11.70
CA VAL A 686 -37.07 19.06 -13.09
C VAL A 686 -37.39 20.54 -13.26
N LEU A 687 -36.37 21.36 -13.52
CA LEU A 687 -36.44 22.80 -13.67
C LEU A 687 -36.16 23.19 -15.12
N SER A 688 -36.93 24.15 -15.67
CA SER A 688 -36.94 24.44 -17.12
C SER A 688 -36.39 25.82 -17.52
N ASP A 689 -36.05 26.63 -16.52
CA ASP A 689 -35.96 28.08 -16.65
C ASP A 689 -35.01 28.70 -15.63
N THR A 690 -33.99 27.98 -15.13
CA THR A 690 -33.17 28.48 -14.02
C THR A 690 -32.20 29.59 -14.41
N GLN A 691 -31.93 30.49 -13.48
CA GLN A 691 -30.75 31.35 -13.44
C GLN A 691 -29.74 30.73 -12.47
N PHE A 692 -28.74 30.05 -13.01
CA PHE A 692 -27.55 29.61 -12.28
C PHE A 692 -26.41 30.53 -12.68
N SER A 693 -26.22 31.57 -11.89
CA SER A 693 -25.22 32.61 -12.14
C SER A 693 -24.70 33.20 -10.83
N ASN A 694 -24.66 32.38 -9.77
CA ASN A 694 -24.37 32.77 -8.39
C ASN A 694 -25.25 33.94 -7.90
N GLY A 695 -26.54 33.92 -8.26
CA GLY A 695 -27.46 35.06 -8.09
C GLY A 695 -28.19 35.13 -6.74
N MET A 696 -28.29 34.03 -6.00
CA MET A 696 -28.95 34.02 -4.68
C MET A 696 -28.03 34.56 -3.57
N ALA A 697 -28.63 34.86 -2.40
CA ALA A 697 -27.91 35.39 -1.25
C ALA A 697 -26.74 34.48 -0.82
N GLY A 698 -25.53 35.05 -0.77
CA GLY A 698 -24.29 34.30 -0.52
C GLY A 698 -23.46 33.99 -1.77
N GLY A 699 -23.99 34.30 -2.97
CA GLY A 699 -23.34 33.92 -4.24
C GLY A 699 -23.50 32.42 -4.45
N VAL A 700 -24.75 31.98 -4.56
CA VAL A 700 -25.17 30.57 -4.69
C VAL A 700 -26.29 30.47 -5.74
N ASP A 701 -26.59 29.27 -6.22
CA ASP A 701 -27.50 29.03 -7.35
C ASP A 701 -28.86 28.47 -6.90
N PHE A 702 -28.85 27.63 -5.87
CA PHE A 702 -30.06 27.12 -5.22
C PHE A 702 -29.83 26.86 -3.73
N VAL A 703 -30.94 26.78 -2.97
CA VAL A 703 -30.93 26.42 -1.55
C VAL A 703 -32.04 25.41 -1.25
N LEU A 704 -31.78 24.53 -0.28
CA LEU A 704 -32.82 23.77 0.42
C LEU A 704 -33.24 24.57 1.65
N ASP A 705 -34.54 24.64 1.95
CA ASP A 705 -35.11 25.41 3.05
C ASP A 705 -35.97 24.51 3.94
N SER A 706 -35.56 24.33 5.19
CA SER A 706 -36.19 23.41 6.18
C SER A 706 -37.42 23.96 6.89
N ARG A 707 -37.85 25.20 6.59
CA ARG A 707 -38.96 25.86 7.29
C ARG A 707 -40.30 25.57 6.64
N SER A 708 -41.29 25.28 7.47
CA SER A 708 -42.72 25.27 7.15
C SER A 708 -43.22 26.48 6.33
N ASP A 709 -44.40 26.34 5.74
CA ASP A 709 -45.11 27.40 4.99
C ASP A 709 -45.31 28.73 5.74
N THR A 710 -45.34 28.70 7.07
CA THR A 710 -45.38 29.91 7.91
C THR A 710 -44.02 30.60 8.09
N GLY A 711 -42.95 30.04 7.52
CA GLY A 711 -41.56 30.46 7.75
C GLY A 711 -41.04 30.09 9.15
N ALA A 712 -41.77 29.25 9.89
CA ALA A 712 -41.40 28.81 11.23
C ALA A 712 -40.54 27.54 11.19
N ASN A 713 -39.65 27.42 12.18
CA ASN A 713 -38.80 26.26 12.41
C ASN A 713 -39.62 25.05 12.89
N ASP A 714 -39.71 23.99 12.09
CA ASP A 714 -40.40 22.74 12.38
C ASP A 714 -39.51 21.47 12.37
N GLY A 715 -38.23 21.56 11.99
CA GLY A 715 -37.37 20.37 11.91
C GLY A 715 -35.96 20.59 11.34
N ASN A 716 -35.26 19.52 10.97
CA ASN A 716 -33.97 19.61 10.28
C ASN A 716 -33.88 18.57 9.15
N GLU A 717 -33.13 18.93 8.12
CA GLU A 717 -33.02 18.19 6.87
C GLU A 717 -31.67 17.50 6.77
N TRP A 718 -31.65 16.22 7.13
CA TRP A 718 -30.50 15.34 6.92
C TRP A 718 -30.38 14.95 5.44
N VAL A 719 -29.36 15.47 4.76
CA VAL A 719 -29.03 15.25 3.35
C VAL A 719 -27.71 14.51 3.26
N HIS A 720 -27.68 13.44 2.46
CA HIS A 720 -26.46 12.66 2.18
C HIS A 720 -25.82 13.07 0.85
N PHE A 721 -26.61 13.24 -0.21
CA PHE A 721 -26.10 13.49 -1.56
C PHE A 721 -27.00 14.47 -2.30
N VAL A 722 -26.42 15.34 -3.12
CA VAL A 722 -27.14 16.20 -4.08
C VAL A 722 -26.45 16.13 -5.43
N GLU A 723 -27.23 16.00 -6.49
CA GLU A 723 -26.77 15.90 -7.88
C GLU A 723 -27.51 16.91 -8.78
N VAL A 724 -26.82 17.49 -9.76
CA VAL A 724 -27.36 18.43 -10.75
C VAL A 724 -26.95 18.01 -12.17
N LYS A 725 -27.95 17.77 -13.01
CA LYS A 725 -27.82 17.15 -14.33
C LYS A 725 -28.44 18.05 -15.41
N LYS A 726 -27.74 18.27 -16.52
CA LYS A 726 -28.22 19.07 -17.66
C LYS A 726 -29.35 18.36 -18.40
N LEU A 727 -30.35 19.12 -18.85
CA LEU A 727 -31.41 18.65 -19.74
C LEU A 727 -31.38 19.42 -21.07
N GLY A 728 -31.53 18.73 -22.21
CA GLY A 728 -31.92 19.33 -23.49
C GLY A 728 -30.93 20.22 -24.25
N GLY A 729 -29.71 20.45 -23.73
CA GLY A 729 -28.65 21.18 -24.44
C GLY A 729 -27.83 20.30 -25.41
N PRO A 730 -27.24 20.86 -26.48
CA PRO A 730 -26.24 20.17 -27.31
C PRO A 730 -24.86 20.13 -26.62
N ASP A 731 -23.98 19.25 -27.11
CA ASP A 731 -22.57 19.16 -26.70
C ASP A 731 -21.84 20.53 -26.76
N PRO A 732 -20.85 20.76 -25.88
CA PRO A 732 -20.21 22.06 -25.75
C PRO A 732 -19.35 22.43 -26.97
N LEU A 733 -19.79 23.44 -27.73
CA LEU A 733 -18.91 24.18 -28.64
C LEU A 733 -19.17 25.70 -28.64
N PRO A 734 -18.80 26.42 -27.56
CA PRO A 734 -18.62 27.87 -27.63
C PRO A 734 -17.40 28.19 -28.51
N THR A 735 -17.62 28.45 -29.80
CA THR A 735 -16.57 28.92 -30.72
C THR A 735 -16.03 30.28 -30.22
N PRO A 736 -14.70 30.45 -30.02
CA PRO A 736 -14.14 31.63 -29.36
C PRO A 736 -14.40 32.91 -30.16
N THR A 737 -15.28 33.78 -29.64
CA THR A 737 -15.81 34.93 -30.38
C THR A 737 -15.78 36.21 -29.55
N GLY A 738 -14.89 37.15 -29.93
CA GLY A 738 -14.98 38.56 -29.52
C GLY A 738 -14.27 38.93 -28.21
N THR A 739 -13.08 39.52 -28.31
CA THR A 739 -12.37 40.13 -27.18
C THR A 739 -13.14 41.33 -26.63
N ALA A 740 -13.72 41.18 -25.43
CA ALA A 740 -14.31 42.29 -24.67
C ALA A 740 -13.32 42.75 -23.58
N THR A 741 -12.91 44.02 -23.63
CA THR A 741 -11.93 44.58 -22.68
C THR A 741 -12.54 44.74 -21.28
N ALA A 742 -12.23 43.82 -20.37
CA ALA A 742 -12.65 43.92 -18.98
C ALA A 742 -12.08 45.18 -18.31
N THR A 743 -12.95 46.01 -17.74
CA THR A 743 -12.58 47.09 -16.82
C THR A 743 -12.76 46.56 -15.39
N PRO A 744 -11.72 46.53 -14.55
CA PRO A 744 -11.80 45.85 -13.25
C PRO A 744 -12.61 46.66 -12.23
N THR A 745 -13.69 46.07 -11.73
CA THR A 745 -14.47 46.60 -10.59
C THR A 745 -14.71 45.53 -9.54
N ASN A 746 -13.83 45.50 -8.53
CA ASN A 746 -14.02 44.99 -7.16
C ASN A 746 -14.94 43.76 -6.95
N GLY A 747 -14.35 42.57 -6.95
CA GLY A 747 -14.90 41.42 -6.22
C GLY A 747 -14.72 41.55 -4.69
N PRO A 748 -15.28 40.62 -3.88
CA PRO A 748 -15.22 40.68 -2.42
C PRO A 748 -13.79 40.52 -1.86
N THR A 749 -13.51 41.22 -0.78
CA THR A 749 -12.18 41.29 -0.15
C THR A 749 -11.75 39.99 0.53
N ARG A 750 -10.63 39.41 0.09
CA ARG A 750 -9.80 38.57 0.96
C ARG A 750 -9.14 39.45 2.03
N THR A 751 -9.31 39.08 3.30
CA THR A 751 -8.69 39.79 4.46
C THR A 751 -7.15 39.66 4.41
N PRO A 752 -6.37 40.73 4.61
CA PRO A 752 -4.92 40.68 4.41
C PRO A 752 -4.17 39.95 5.53
N THR A 753 -3.29 39.03 5.13
CA THR A 753 -2.27 38.43 6.01
C THR A 753 -1.28 39.51 6.49
N PRO A 754 -0.92 39.56 7.79
CA PRO A 754 -0.03 40.60 8.31
C PRO A 754 1.43 40.39 7.87
N THR A 755 1.90 41.17 6.90
CA THR A 755 3.32 41.22 6.50
C THR A 755 4.17 41.86 7.59
N TRP A 756 5.00 41.06 8.27
CA TRP A 756 5.98 41.54 9.24
C TRP A 756 7.24 42.06 8.55
N THR A 757 7.46 43.37 8.60
CA THR A 757 8.72 44.00 8.15
C THR A 757 9.85 43.72 9.17
N PRO A 758 10.97 43.07 8.79
CA PRO A 758 12.04 42.77 9.72
C PRO A 758 12.82 44.03 10.13
N SER A 759 12.68 44.45 11.39
CA SER A 759 13.44 45.55 11.97
C SER A 759 14.87 45.10 12.31
N GLN A 760 15.86 45.66 11.64
CA GLN A 760 17.28 45.47 11.96
C GLN A 760 17.62 46.17 13.29
N THR A 761 17.92 45.39 14.34
CA THR A 761 18.49 45.90 15.60
C THR A 761 19.51 44.88 16.13
N PRO A 762 20.76 45.28 16.41
CA PRO A 762 21.85 44.32 16.64
C PRO A 762 21.78 43.68 18.04
N THR A 763 22.14 42.40 18.13
CA THR A 763 22.29 41.67 19.40
C THR A 763 23.74 41.21 19.59
N ALA A 764 24.19 41.18 20.84
CA ALA A 764 25.60 41.23 21.21
C ALA A 764 26.44 39.99 20.85
N THR A 765 27.70 40.24 20.45
CA THR A 765 28.77 39.27 20.39
C THR A 765 29.10 38.76 21.80
N SER A 766 29.16 37.43 21.99
CA SER A 766 29.80 36.83 23.16
C SER A 766 31.23 36.41 22.80
N THR A 767 32.21 36.85 23.59
CA THR A 767 33.64 36.65 23.32
C THR A 767 34.30 35.86 24.43
N ALA A 768 34.78 34.65 24.13
CA ALA A 768 35.77 33.93 24.92
C ALA A 768 36.37 32.76 24.11
N THR A 769 37.65 32.39 24.18
CA THR A 769 38.88 33.18 24.47
C THR A 769 40.02 32.48 23.70
N GLN A 770 40.86 33.23 22.99
CA GLN A 770 42.00 32.66 22.26
C GLN A 770 43.20 32.44 23.21
N LEU A 771 43.95 31.34 23.04
CA LEU A 771 45.31 31.23 23.59
C LEU A 771 46.33 30.81 22.51
N ALA A 772 47.47 31.49 22.58
CA ALA A 772 48.61 31.53 21.68
C ALA A 772 49.27 30.17 21.31
N THR A 773 49.60 30.02 20.01
CA THR A 773 50.95 29.79 19.41
C THR A 773 52.11 29.30 20.29
N ALA A 774 53.09 28.51 19.83
CA ALA A 774 53.52 28.07 18.48
C ALA A 774 54.17 26.63 18.59
N THR A 775 54.97 26.02 17.70
CA THR A 775 55.82 26.48 16.55
C THR A 775 56.05 25.34 15.54
N ALA A 776 56.63 25.66 14.37
CA ALA A 776 56.80 24.77 13.21
C ALA A 776 58.00 23.78 13.28
N THR A 777 57.95 22.76 12.43
CA THR A 777 59.12 22.26 11.68
C THR A 777 58.64 21.85 10.28
N ALA A 778 59.47 22.03 9.24
CA ALA A 778 59.09 21.81 7.84
C ALA A 778 59.98 20.76 7.17
N THR A 779 59.48 20.08 6.14
CA THR A 779 60.33 19.42 5.14
C THR A 779 59.63 19.41 3.77
N ASN A 780 60.38 19.73 2.72
CA ASN A 780 59.96 19.67 1.31
C ASN A 780 60.06 18.19 0.81
N THR A 781 59.75 17.73 -0.40
CA THR A 781 59.55 18.28 -1.77
C THR A 781 58.91 17.15 -2.64
N PRO A 782 58.85 17.17 -3.99
CA PRO A 782 58.10 18.03 -4.90
C PRO A 782 57.02 17.29 -5.75
N THR A 783 55.96 18.04 -6.05
CA THR A 783 55.24 18.15 -7.35
C THR A 783 55.71 17.34 -8.58
N SER A 784 54.76 16.78 -9.36
CA SER A 784 54.21 17.38 -10.61
C SER A 784 53.48 16.36 -11.53
N THR A 785 52.68 16.86 -12.48
CA THR A 785 51.62 16.11 -13.20
C THR A 785 51.83 16.10 -14.74
N PRO A 786 50.79 15.90 -15.60
CA PRO A 786 50.73 14.86 -16.63
C PRO A 786 51.37 15.23 -17.98
N THR A 787 51.23 14.37 -19.00
CA THR A 787 50.80 14.70 -20.39
C THR A 787 50.64 13.42 -21.23
N ALA A 788 49.75 13.42 -22.22
CA ALA A 788 49.54 12.32 -23.20
C ALA A 788 49.98 12.73 -24.62
N THR A 789 50.09 11.78 -25.58
CA THR A 789 49.76 11.93 -27.05
C THR A 789 50.39 10.81 -27.92
N HIS A 790 49.55 10.21 -28.78
CA HIS A 790 49.73 9.66 -30.16
C HIS A 790 51.12 9.67 -30.88
N THR A 791 51.49 8.80 -31.86
CA THR A 791 50.94 7.58 -32.54
C THR A 791 52.10 6.95 -33.37
N PRO A 792 51.93 6.41 -34.60
CA PRO A 792 51.94 4.98 -34.99
C PRO A 792 53.28 4.36 -35.43
N THR A 793 53.32 3.03 -35.59
CA THR A 793 53.97 2.40 -36.77
C THR A 793 53.44 1.00 -37.09
N ARG A 794 53.40 0.65 -38.39
CA ARG A 794 53.38 -0.73 -38.93
C ARG A 794 54.70 -0.97 -39.69
N THR A 795 55.09 -2.22 -39.93
CA THR A 795 55.03 -2.97 -41.23
C THR A 795 56.03 -4.18 -41.14
N PRO A 796 56.49 -4.93 -42.18
CA PRO A 796 56.27 -6.39 -42.18
C PRO A 796 57.52 -7.29 -42.34
N THR A 797 57.35 -8.61 -42.17
CA THR A 797 58.18 -9.63 -42.84
C THR A 797 57.36 -10.87 -43.21
N ALA A 798 57.66 -11.50 -44.35
CA ALA A 798 57.04 -12.75 -44.85
C ALA A 798 58.01 -13.94 -44.64
N THR A 799 57.57 -15.10 -44.12
CA THR A 799 56.98 -16.27 -44.84
C THR A 799 57.97 -17.17 -45.60
N ALA A 800 58.21 -18.37 -45.04
CA ALA A 800 58.42 -19.64 -45.77
C ALA A 800 58.35 -20.83 -44.77
N THR A 801 58.14 -22.11 -45.11
CA THR A 801 57.16 -22.80 -45.99
C THR A 801 57.33 -24.33 -45.76
N ALA A 802 56.23 -25.06 -45.51
CA ALA A 802 56.15 -26.54 -45.44
C ALA A 802 56.99 -27.23 -44.31
N THR A 803 56.76 -28.49 -43.90
CA THR A 803 56.03 -29.62 -44.53
C THR A 803 55.24 -30.46 -43.51
N HIS A 804 54.27 -31.25 -43.99
CA HIS A 804 53.34 -32.07 -43.19
C HIS A 804 53.98 -33.27 -42.45
N THR A 805 53.35 -33.67 -41.34
CA THR A 805 53.03 -35.09 -41.06
C THR A 805 51.81 -35.16 -40.13
N ALA A 806 51.02 -36.24 -40.20
CA ALA A 806 49.71 -36.32 -39.53
C ALA A 806 49.79 -37.03 -38.15
N SER A 807 48.86 -36.67 -37.26
CA SER A 807 48.55 -37.38 -36.01
C SER A 807 47.02 -37.38 -35.83
N PRO A 808 46.39 -38.47 -35.35
CA PRO A 808 44.97 -38.72 -35.59
C PRO A 808 44.01 -37.95 -34.67
N THR A 809 42.83 -37.66 -35.21
CA THR A 809 41.69 -37.12 -34.47
C THR A 809 41.13 -38.15 -33.48
N ALA A 810 41.07 -37.80 -32.19
CA ALA A 810 40.27 -38.54 -31.21
C ALA A 810 38.90 -37.86 -31.07
N THR A 811 37.84 -38.54 -31.50
CA THR A 811 36.45 -38.11 -31.26
C THR A 811 36.12 -38.23 -29.77
N PRO A 812 35.52 -37.21 -29.12
CA PRO A 812 35.04 -37.36 -27.75
C PRO A 812 33.87 -38.36 -27.72
N THR A 813 34.08 -39.51 -27.08
CA THR A 813 33.06 -40.55 -26.92
C THR A 813 31.93 -40.06 -26.00
N HIS A 814 30.67 -40.33 -26.36
CA HIS A 814 29.54 -40.02 -25.48
C HIS A 814 29.59 -40.88 -24.20
N THR A 815 29.73 -40.23 -23.04
CA THR A 815 29.55 -40.89 -21.74
C THR A 815 28.07 -41.24 -21.55
N ALA A 816 27.77 -42.52 -21.31
CA ALA A 816 26.41 -42.96 -21.06
C ALA A 816 25.85 -42.39 -19.74
N THR A 817 24.69 -41.73 -19.80
CA THR A 817 23.99 -41.25 -18.61
C THR A 817 23.46 -42.44 -17.79
N PRO A 818 23.74 -42.55 -16.49
CA PRO A 818 23.25 -43.66 -15.68
C PRO A 818 21.73 -43.57 -15.53
N THR A 819 21.02 -44.56 -16.07
CA THR A 819 19.56 -44.68 -15.90
C THR A 819 19.24 -45.01 -14.45
N ARG A 820 18.31 -44.27 -13.83
CA ARG A 820 17.85 -44.56 -12.46
C ARG A 820 17.08 -45.89 -12.41
N THR A 821 17.67 -46.91 -11.79
CA THR A 821 16.92 -48.06 -11.29
C THR A 821 15.88 -47.59 -10.27
N PRO A 822 14.62 -48.05 -10.32
CA PRO A 822 13.64 -47.73 -9.28
C PRO A 822 14.05 -48.37 -7.95
N THR A 823 14.42 -47.54 -6.97
CA THR A 823 14.60 -47.99 -5.58
C THR A 823 13.26 -48.53 -5.06
N ALA A 824 13.29 -49.69 -4.41
CA ALA A 824 12.10 -50.27 -3.81
C ALA A 824 11.50 -49.31 -2.77
N THR A 825 10.21 -48.97 -2.93
CA THR A 825 9.48 -48.17 -1.94
C THR A 825 9.48 -48.90 -0.60
N PRO A 826 9.93 -48.28 0.50
CA PRO A 826 9.89 -48.93 1.81
C PRO A 826 8.44 -49.19 2.20
N THR A 827 8.08 -50.47 2.39
CA THR A 827 6.79 -50.84 2.97
C THR A 827 6.73 -50.30 4.38
N ALA A 828 5.72 -49.49 4.69
CA ALA A 828 5.58 -48.86 6.00
C ALA A 828 5.42 -49.91 7.10
N THR A 829 6.43 -50.09 7.93
CA THR A 829 6.29 -50.76 9.24
C THR A 829 5.36 -49.93 10.09
N LEU A 830 4.18 -50.48 10.41
CA LEU A 830 3.22 -49.86 11.31
C LEU A 830 3.87 -49.57 12.66
N SER A 831 3.70 -48.36 13.17
CA SER A 831 4.18 -47.99 14.50
C SER A 831 3.47 -48.85 15.57
N PRO A 832 4.19 -49.34 16.61
CA PRO A 832 3.54 -49.99 17.74
C PRO A 832 2.75 -49.00 18.62
N TYR A 833 2.90 -47.69 18.35
CA TYR A 833 2.15 -46.60 18.96
C TYR A 833 0.98 -46.16 18.07
N GLY A 834 0.03 -45.45 18.65
CA GLY A 834 -0.99 -44.72 17.89
C GLY A 834 -0.58 -43.29 17.61
N ALA A 835 -1.42 -42.57 16.86
CA ALA A 835 -1.24 -41.16 16.56
C ALA A 835 -2.59 -40.43 16.44
N LEU A 836 -2.55 -39.11 16.62
CA LEU A 836 -3.62 -38.15 16.35
C LEU A 836 -3.04 -37.07 15.44
N GLN A 837 -3.68 -36.79 14.31
CA GLN A 837 -3.26 -35.78 13.34
C GLN A 837 -4.45 -34.96 12.91
N GLY A 838 -4.20 -33.89 12.18
CA GLY A 838 -5.26 -33.18 11.46
C GLY A 838 -4.78 -31.91 10.80
N ILE A 839 -5.72 -31.14 10.28
CA ILE A 839 -5.52 -29.81 9.73
C ILE A 839 -6.46 -28.80 10.40
N VAL A 840 -5.88 -27.67 10.78
CA VAL A 840 -6.61 -26.44 11.13
C VAL A 840 -6.65 -25.60 9.86
N PHE A 841 -7.84 -25.18 9.43
CA PHE A 841 -8.04 -24.49 8.15
C PHE A 841 -9.13 -23.42 8.22
N HIS A 842 -9.02 -22.43 7.34
CA HIS A 842 -10.11 -21.53 7.00
C HIS A 842 -11.06 -22.33 6.11
N ASP A 843 -12.27 -22.54 6.63
CA ASP A 843 -13.43 -23.16 6.00
C ASP A 843 -14.08 -22.13 5.08
N VAL A 844 -13.61 -22.08 3.83
CA VAL A 844 -13.86 -21.00 2.85
C VAL A 844 -15.24 -21.16 2.17
N ASP A 845 -15.62 -22.39 1.83
CA ASP A 845 -16.94 -22.67 1.22
C ASP A 845 -18.02 -23.07 2.24
N ALA A 846 -17.67 -23.12 3.52
CA ALA A 846 -18.53 -23.38 4.67
C ALA A 846 -19.08 -24.82 4.80
N ASP A 847 -18.48 -25.81 4.13
CA ASP A 847 -18.88 -27.22 4.23
C ASP A 847 -18.24 -28.01 5.40
N GLY A 848 -17.14 -27.49 5.97
CA GLY A 848 -16.42 -28.09 7.09
C GLY A 848 -15.42 -29.21 6.74
N VAL A 849 -15.05 -29.40 5.46
CA VAL A 849 -14.18 -30.47 4.97
C VAL A 849 -13.03 -29.93 4.12
N TYR A 850 -11.80 -29.96 4.67
CA TYR A 850 -10.62 -29.37 4.03
C TYR A 850 -10.41 -29.82 2.56
N THR A 851 -10.70 -28.90 1.64
CA THR A 851 -10.64 -29.10 0.20
C THR A 851 -9.46 -28.31 -0.40
N LEU A 852 -8.41 -29.06 -0.80
CA LEU A 852 -7.16 -28.50 -1.30
C LEU A 852 -7.37 -27.63 -2.55
N GLY A 853 -7.14 -26.32 -2.41
CA GLY A 853 -7.31 -25.33 -3.49
C GLY A 853 -8.62 -24.55 -3.41
N ILE A 854 -9.48 -24.84 -2.44
CA ILE A 854 -10.58 -23.98 -1.99
C ILE A 854 -10.24 -23.43 -0.60
N ASP A 855 -9.91 -24.31 0.35
CA ASP A 855 -9.59 -23.92 1.73
C ASP A 855 -8.14 -23.49 1.95
N GLN A 856 -7.98 -22.45 2.76
CA GLN A 856 -6.68 -21.97 3.21
C GLN A 856 -6.27 -22.67 4.51
N ALA A 857 -5.20 -23.45 4.47
CA ALA A 857 -4.65 -24.11 5.66
C ALA A 857 -4.00 -23.09 6.63
N LEU A 858 -4.24 -23.21 7.94
CA LEU A 858 -3.92 -22.17 8.92
C LEU A 858 -2.72 -22.54 9.82
N PRO A 859 -1.56 -21.87 9.68
CA PRO A 859 -0.47 -22.00 10.64
C PRO A 859 -0.81 -21.39 12.00
N ASN A 860 0.02 -21.71 12.99
CA ASN A 860 0.07 -21.06 14.30
C ASN A 860 -1.18 -21.25 15.20
N GLY A 861 -2.16 -22.08 14.80
CA GLY A 861 -3.22 -22.57 15.67
C GLY A 861 -2.67 -23.57 16.69
N ARG A 862 -3.14 -23.51 17.93
CA ARG A 862 -2.61 -24.32 19.04
C ARG A 862 -3.55 -25.48 19.33
N VAL A 863 -3.01 -26.69 19.33
CA VAL A 863 -3.74 -27.90 19.72
C VAL A 863 -3.11 -28.51 20.98
N GLU A 864 -3.90 -28.83 21.98
CA GLU A 864 -3.50 -29.59 23.17
C GLU A 864 -3.98 -31.03 23.12
N LEU A 865 -3.20 -31.93 23.73
CA LEU A 865 -3.56 -33.32 23.94
C LEU A 865 -3.52 -33.68 25.43
N ARG A 866 -4.64 -34.16 25.96
CA ARG A 866 -4.82 -34.54 27.37
C ARG A 866 -5.17 -36.02 27.49
N ASN A 867 -4.68 -36.67 28.54
CA ASN A 867 -4.99 -38.07 28.83
C ASN A 867 -6.37 -38.22 29.51
N SER A 868 -6.81 -39.46 29.74
CA SER A 868 -8.08 -39.79 30.41
C SER A 868 -8.18 -39.36 31.89
N ALA A 869 -7.11 -38.80 32.47
CA ALA A 869 -7.09 -38.17 33.79
C ALA A 869 -7.06 -36.63 33.71
N GLY A 870 -7.27 -36.04 32.52
CA GLY A 870 -7.25 -34.60 32.28
C GLY A 870 -5.85 -33.96 32.24
N THR A 871 -4.79 -34.75 32.45
CA THR A 871 -3.40 -34.27 32.44
C THR A 871 -2.98 -33.91 31.02
N LEU A 872 -2.42 -32.72 30.82
CA LEU A 872 -1.78 -32.32 29.57
C LEU A 872 -0.53 -33.16 29.33
N ILE A 873 -0.41 -33.75 28.14
CA ILE A 873 0.68 -34.65 27.75
C ILE A 873 1.29 -34.34 26.38
N GLY A 874 0.67 -33.43 25.62
CA GLY A 874 1.21 -32.90 24.37
C GLY A 874 0.60 -31.55 24.05
N LEU A 875 1.37 -30.71 23.37
CA LEU A 875 0.91 -29.47 22.75
C LEU A 875 1.58 -29.40 21.38
N GLN A 876 0.81 -29.06 20.36
CA GLN A 876 1.27 -28.83 19.00
C GLN A 876 0.81 -27.46 18.52
N VAL A 877 1.54 -26.91 17.56
CA VAL A 877 1.18 -25.68 16.85
C VAL A 877 1.25 -25.94 15.36
N THR A 878 0.25 -25.48 14.61
CA THR A 878 0.04 -25.92 13.22
C THR A 878 1.09 -25.35 12.26
N THR A 879 1.53 -26.22 11.34
CA THR A 879 2.50 -25.89 10.30
C THR A 879 1.94 -24.92 9.25
N ASN A 880 2.80 -24.38 8.38
CA ASN A 880 2.40 -23.54 7.22
C ASN A 880 1.37 -24.19 6.28
N ASN A 881 1.15 -25.51 6.37
CA ASN A 881 0.11 -26.25 5.66
C ASN A 881 -1.05 -26.67 6.60
N GLY A 882 -1.30 -25.90 7.67
CA GLY A 882 -2.35 -26.12 8.68
C GLY A 882 -2.22 -27.37 9.55
N ARG A 883 -1.27 -28.26 9.26
CA ARG A 883 -1.22 -29.60 9.85
C ARG A 883 -0.55 -29.63 11.22
N TYR A 884 -1.08 -30.50 12.08
CA TYR A 884 -0.49 -30.91 13.37
C TYR A 884 -0.42 -32.44 13.48
N LEU A 885 0.45 -32.94 14.38
CA LEU A 885 0.64 -34.38 14.63
C LEU A 885 1.06 -34.64 16.09
N PHE A 886 0.34 -35.50 16.78
CA PHE A 886 0.74 -36.16 18.01
C PHE A 886 1.00 -37.64 17.70
N ASP A 887 2.27 -38.05 17.65
CA ASP A 887 2.69 -39.43 17.48
C ASP A 887 3.13 -40.06 18.83
N PHE A 888 3.59 -41.32 18.78
CA PHE A 888 4.04 -42.10 19.95
C PHE A 888 3.00 -42.26 21.08
N LEU A 889 1.70 -42.15 20.76
CA LEU A 889 0.61 -42.29 21.73
C LEU A 889 0.41 -43.75 22.17
N ALA A 890 -0.03 -43.95 23.41
CA ALA A 890 -0.34 -45.27 23.94
C ALA A 890 -1.62 -45.81 23.26
N PRO A 891 -1.57 -46.98 22.60
CA PRO A 891 -2.71 -47.49 21.86
C PRO A 891 -3.81 -48.04 22.77
N ASN A 892 -5.05 -47.95 22.29
CA ASN A 892 -6.28 -48.29 23.01
C ASN A 892 -6.58 -47.38 24.21
N ALA A 893 -6.06 -46.15 24.22
CA ALA A 893 -6.37 -45.11 25.19
C ALA A 893 -7.20 -43.99 24.55
N THR A 894 -8.10 -43.40 25.34
CA THR A 894 -8.85 -42.20 24.94
C THR A 894 -8.08 -40.94 25.30
N TYR A 895 -7.94 -40.04 24.34
CA TYR A 895 -7.29 -38.74 24.49
C TYR A 895 -8.28 -37.62 24.19
N ARG A 896 -8.18 -36.53 24.95
CA ARG A 896 -8.96 -35.30 24.73
C ARG A 896 -8.10 -34.33 23.93
N VAL A 897 -8.63 -33.81 22.83
CA VAL A 897 -7.97 -32.85 21.94
C VAL A 897 -8.67 -31.52 22.12
N THR A 898 -7.92 -30.49 22.52
CA THR A 898 -8.44 -29.14 22.75
C THR A 898 -7.73 -28.17 21.81
N GLU A 899 -8.45 -27.62 20.85
CA GLU A 899 -7.97 -26.62 19.91
C GLU A 899 -8.23 -25.20 20.45
N TYR A 900 -7.25 -24.33 20.24
CA TYR A 900 -7.27 -22.91 20.55
C TYR A 900 -6.98 -22.13 19.27
N ALA A 901 -8.04 -21.53 18.73
CA ALA A 901 -8.06 -20.87 17.44
C ALA A 901 -6.80 -20.01 17.15
N PRO A 902 -6.24 -20.07 15.93
CA PRO A 902 -5.14 -19.20 15.54
C PRO A 902 -5.46 -17.73 15.81
N ALA A 903 -4.43 -16.91 16.07
CA ALA A 903 -4.61 -15.47 16.13
C ALA A 903 -5.22 -14.98 14.80
N GLY A 904 -6.33 -14.22 14.90
CA GLY A 904 -7.12 -13.83 13.73
C GLY A 904 -8.15 -14.87 13.27
N TYR A 905 -8.49 -15.90 14.07
CA TYR A 905 -9.50 -16.93 13.74
C TYR A 905 -10.42 -17.26 14.91
N ALA A 906 -11.68 -17.55 14.63
CA ALA A 906 -12.71 -17.88 15.62
C ALA A 906 -12.67 -19.36 16.00
N ALA A 907 -13.10 -19.73 17.20
CA ALA A 907 -13.07 -21.13 17.67
C ALA A 907 -13.93 -22.06 16.80
N ALA A 908 -13.37 -23.21 16.45
CA ALA A 908 -14.08 -24.23 15.67
C ALA A 908 -15.25 -24.85 16.47
N PRO A 909 -16.34 -25.30 15.82
CA PRO A 909 -17.50 -25.87 16.52
C PRO A 909 -17.19 -27.14 17.33
N ASN A 910 -16.13 -27.85 16.96
CA ASN A 910 -15.67 -29.13 17.51
C ASN A 910 -14.36 -29.01 18.33
N ASN A 911 -13.99 -27.80 18.78
CA ASN A 911 -12.65 -27.51 19.29
C ASN A 911 -12.25 -28.19 20.62
N ASP A 912 -13.06 -29.09 21.22
CA ASP A 912 -12.73 -29.69 22.52
C ASP A 912 -13.32 -31.10 22.76
N GLU A 913 -12.91 -32.07 21.95
CA GLU A 913 -13.48 -33.42 21.84
C GLU A 913 -12.56 -34.55 22.35
N SER A 914 -13.01 -35.81 22.30
CA SER A 914 -12.27 -36.96 22.86
C SER A 914 -12.32 -38.21 21.97
N TYR A 915 -11.14 -38.75 21.65
CA TYR A 915 -10.92 -39.74 20.60
C TYR A 915 -10.20 -40.97 21.13
N LEU A 916 -10.64 -42.16 20.72
CA LEU A 916 -9.95 -43.43 21.00
C LEU A 916 -8.86 -43.67 19.97
N VAL A 917 -7.59 -43.67 20.40
CA VAL A 917 -6.44 -43.88 19.53
C VAL A 917 -6.03 -45.36 19.52
N THR A 918 -5.71 -45.91 18.35
CA THR A 918 -5.29 -47.32 18.17
C THR A 918 -3.90 -47.40 17.52
N ALA A 919 -3.22 -48.55 17.65
CA ALA A 919 -1.86 -48.72 17.14
C ALA A 919 -1.81 -48.71 15.61
N GLY A 920 -0.82 -48.03 15.03
CA GLY A 920 -0.54 -48.05 13.59
C GLY A 920 -1.51 -47.24 12.69
N TYR A 921 -2.64 -46.77 13.21
CA TYR A 921 -3.61 -45.95 12.47
C TYR A 921 -3.73 -44.56 13.11
N PRO A 922 -3.41 -43.46 12.39
CA PRO A 922 -3.63 -42.12 12.89
C PRO A 922 -5.14 -41.80 12.89
N VAL A 923 -5.67 -41.35 14.03
CA VAL A 923 -6.97 -40.69 14.06
C VAL A 923 -6.79 -39.31 13.43
N THR A 924 -7.62 -38.95 12.47
CA THR A 924 -7.60 -37.61 11.84
C THR A 924 -8.74 -36.78 12.41
N VAL A 925 -8.42 -35.56 12.87
CA VAL A 925 -9.32 -34.64 13.56
C VAL A 925 -9.05 -33.24 13.05
N ASP A 926 -9.93 -32.75 12.18
CA ASP A 926 -9.75 -31.48 11.49
C ASP A 926 -10.63 -30.40 12.12
N PHE A 927 -10.14 -29.16 12.11
CA PHE A 927 -10.80 -28.02 12.74
C PHE A 927 -11.06 -26.94 11.68
N ALA A 928 -12.35 -26.66 11.46
CA ALA A 928 -12.86 -25.68 10.53
C ALA A 928 -13.01 -24.32 11.24
N HIS A 929 -12.29 -23.31 10.76
CA HIS A 929 -12.26 -21.95 11.32
C HIS A 929 -12.71 -20.90 10.31
N ARG A 930 -13.08 -19.72 10.82
CA ARG A 930 -13.33 -18.51 10.04
C ARG A 930 -12.60 -17.33 10.69
N PRO A 931 -12.15 -16.31 9.95
CA PRO A 931 -11.36 -15.23 10.53
C PRO A 931 -12.07 -14.47 11.66
N LEU A 932 -11.37 -14.24 12.77
CA LEU A 932 -11.55 -13.03 13.58
C LEU A 932 -10.79 -11.93 12.84
N ARG A 933 -11.48 -10.93 12.30
CA ARG A 933 -10.84 -9.89 11.47
C ARG A 933 -9.68 -9.21 12.21
N SER A 934 -8.45 -9.46 11.75
CA SER A 934 -7.27 -8.74 12.22
C SER A 934 -6.14 -8.72 11.17
N ILE A 935 -6.02 -7.58 10.48
CA ILE A 935 -4.75 -6.91 10.18
C ILE A 935 -3.69 -7.69 9.38
N PHE A 936 -3.57 -7.36 8.09
CA PHE A 936 -2.27 -7.29 7.43
C PHE A 936 -1.95 -5.80 7.16
N LEU A 937 -0.77 -5.36 7.59
CA LEU A 937 -0.28 -3.99 7.41
C LEU A 937 0.66 -3.91 6.19
N PRO A 938 0.27 -3.22 5.10
CA PRO A 938 1.23 -2.52 4.24
C PRO A 938 1.78 -1.30 5.00
N LEU A 939 2.88 -0.72 4.54
CA LEU A 939 3.38 0.55 5.11
C LEU A 939 2.53 1.74 4.61
N VAL A 940 1.35 1.90 5.20
CA VAL A 940 0.56 3.16 5.18
C VAL A 940 0.55 3.73 6.60
N SER A 941 1.76 3.96 7.15
CA SER A 941 1.95 4.47 8.51
C SER A 941 3.13 5.45 8.61
N ARG A 942 3.27 6.33 7.61
CA ARG A 942 4.10 7.54 7.71
C ARG A 942 3.45 8.73 7.01
N GLU A 943 3.33 9.79 7.79
CA GLU A 943 2.59 11.01 7.48
C GLU A 943 3.37 12.27 7.89
#